data_AF-A0A2H9N2Y3-F1
#
_entry.id   AF-A0A2H9N2Y3-F1
#
_cell.length_a   1.000
_cell.length_b   1.000
_cell.length_c   1.000
_cell.angle_alpha   90.00
_cell.angle_beta   90.00
_cell.angle_gamma   90.00
#
_symmetry.space_group_name_H-M   'P 1'
#
loop_
_entity.id
_entity.type
_entity.pdbx_description
1 polymer ?
#
loop_
_entity_poly.entity_id
_entity_poly.type
_entity_poly.pdbx_seq_one_letter_code
_entity_poly.pdbx_strand_id
1 'polypeptide(L)'
;MVRKKKEREMRFIKSEQGQSIIVTDNHPFIVKEKKDDAKEKEINARDVLKKNHLTLSCHIPSLISEENLFSRKYIYLAEELIKKNHREFFLEGFEWNDFIKNWGGSLKALGTLSTSNSANSLNNKLELTEDLGYLVGFFIAEGNYDSWRLAITTSEKKIIEKIQRICASLGIRSYVHDKEGKTKRISINCSTLKLIFEKVFKIKSLSQNKNLPLDILTYNLDFARGVIAGIIDGDGSIGTTRTQIVIRVASRTMLEQLSILLQFFGVIPRTGVNTKDIGKKNIFKGKEIIQNYPLYRLSFSKRKDANFPSIKYQRAIESKKHWRSEEYGWNKILNSEPTRIADNYIYDVTTSSNTFLCNSLLVHNCAGWDLYDLLLKGFGGVPGKVATAPAKHLRSALGQAVNFIYTIQGEVAGAVAFSNFDTLLAPFIRYDNLNYQQVKQALQEFMFNMSVPTRVGFQNPFSNITLDLRPSPTFAKQPVIIGGKPQKETYEEFGEEMKIFDKALYEVMLEGDKNQRVFSFPIPTINITKDFPWDESAFDGIFEASAKYGTNYFANYINSEMKPEDVRSMCCRLRLNLTELYNRGGGGLFGSGSNTGSIGVVTINLPRIGYLSKTKKEFFERLGEIMDLAKESLEIKRKTIENFIEKGLYPYSRFYLSGVKKMRDEYYANHFSTIGLVGMNEALLNFLGENIASKRGRKFALEVLDFMRDRLVKYQKETGNIYNLEQTPAESTSYRLALGDKEKYPDIIAAGTKKVPFYTNSSQLPVNYTDDIFEALKLQDELTCKYTGGSVLHLFLGERISDIQTVKKLIKKIFANFKLPYITLTPTFSICPSHGYLEGEHFECPRCTIKQPCEVYSRVVGYLRPVQQWNFGKQQEFKERKTFKIRKLELIKT
;
A
#
# COMPACT_ATOMS: atom_id res chain seq x y z
N MET A 1 -4.76 -6.71 -2.36
CA MET A 1 -5.44 -7.13 -3.60
C MET A 1 -6.87 -7.51 -3.31
N VAL A 2 -7.85 -6.76 -3.81
CA VAL A 2 -9.26 -7.13 -3.72
C VAL A 2 -9.62 -7.86 -5.01
N ARG A 3 -9.95 -9.13 -4.87
CA ARG A 3 -10.63 -9.91 -5.90
C ARG A 3 -12.08 -9.46 -5.92
N LYS A 4 -12.43 -8.49 -6.77
CA LYS A 4 -13.80 -7.95 -6.86
C LYS A 4 -14.61 -8.80 -7.82
N LYS A 5 -15.85 -9.13 -7.43
CA LYS A 5 -16.84 -9.69 -8.37
C LYS A 5 -17.12 -8.64 -9.43
N LYS A 6 -17.20 -9.06 -10.68
CA LYS A 6 -17.37 -8.16 -11.82
C LYS A 6 -18.80 -7.59 -11.83
N GLU A 7 -18.99 -6.46 -11.18
CA GLU A 7 -20.28 -5.73 -11.11
C GLU A 7 -20.39 -4.58 -12.12
N ARG A 8 -19.27 -4.24 -12.77
CA ARG A 8 -19.22 -3.09 -13.68
C ARG A 8 -19.35 -3.54 -15.12
N GLU A 9 -20.15 -2.81 -15.87
CA GLU A 9 -20.19 -2.94 -17.31
C GLU A 9 -18.80 -2.66 -17.89
N MET A 10 -18.41 -3.52 -18.82
CA MET A 10 -17.14 -3.40 -19.52
C MET A 10 -17.44 -2.95 -20.93
N ARG A 11 -16.51 -2.22 -21.52
CA ARG A 11 -16.52 -1.83 -22.92
C ARG A 11 -15.37 -2.42 -23.67
N PHE A 12 -15.67 -2.92 -24.86
CA PHE A 12 -14.72 -3.29 -25.87
C PHE A 12 -14.54 -2.12 -26.83
N ILE A 13 -13.33 -1.55 -26.85
CA ILE A 13 -12.96 -0.42 -27.70
C ILE A 13 -11.88 -0.87 -28.67
N LYS A 14 -12.08 -0.55 -29.95
CA LYS A 14 -11.15 -0.88 -31.04
C LYS A 14 -10.80 0.37 -31.82
N SER A 15 -9.51 0.60 -32.05
CA SER A 15 -9.02 1.71 -32.88
C SER A 15 -8.83 1.29 -34.34
N GLU A 16 -8.66 2.27 -35.23
CA GLU A 16 -8.40 2.05 -36.65
C GLU A 16 -7.04 1.42 -36.93
N GLN A 17 -6.08 1.50 -35.99
CA GLN A 17 -4.86 0.68 -36.02
C GLN A 17 -5.16 -0.81 -35.81
N GLY A 18 -6.33 -1.16 -35.27
CA GLY A 18 -6.68 -2.53 -34.93
C GLY A 18 -6.15 -2.99 -33.56
N GLN A 19 -5.81 -2.05 -32.68
CA GLN A 19 -5.68 -2.33 -31.24
C GLN A 19 -7.07 -2.50 -30.64
N SER A 20 -7.19 -3.38 -29.66
CA SER A 20 -8.45 -3.67 -28.98
C SER A 20 -8.21 -3.78 -27.49
N ILE A 21 -8.99 -3.05 -26.71
CA ILE A 21 -8.91 -3.02 -25.26
C ILE A 21 -10.28 -3.29 -24.66
N ILE A 22 -10.27 -3.87 -23.45
CA ILE A 22 -11.48 -4.04 -22.65
C ILE A 22 -11.27 -3.26 -21.36
N VAL A 23 -12.16 -2.32 -21.11
CA VAL A 23 -12.07 -1.32 -20.03
C VAL A 23 -13.41 -1.24 -19.30
N THR A 24 -13.44 -0.68 -18.10
CA THR A 24 -14.72 -0.37 -17.44
C THR A 24 -15.38 0.81 -18.15
N ASP A 25 -16.71 0.91 -18.10
CA ASP A 25 -17.46 2.00 -18.73
C ASP A 25 -17.05 3.41 -18.25
N ASN A 26 -16.55 3.52 -17.02
CA ASN A 26 -16.03 4.76 -16.43
C ASN A 26 -14.50 4.92 -16.55
N HIS A 27 -13.83 4.10 -17.35
CA HIS A 27 -12.39 4.24 -17.56
C HIS A 27 -12.12 5.57 -18.28
N PRO A 28 -11.23 6.44 -17.77
CA PRO A 28 -10.92 7.70 -18.41
C PRO A 28 -10.18 7.46 -19.73
N PHE A 29 -10.67 8.11 -20.79
CA PHE A 29 -10.06 8.18 -22.11
C PHE A 29 -9.77 9.63 -22.44
N ILE A 30 -8.54 9.89 -22.87
CA ILE A 30 -8.23 11.13 -23.55
C ILE A 30 -8.62 10.96 -25.02
N VAL A 31 -9.50 11.84 -25.50
CA VAL A 31 -9.95 11.86 -26.89
C VAL A 31 -9.74 13.23 -27.54
N LYS A 32 -9.67 13.22 -28.88
CA LYS A 32 -9.83 14.41 -29.74
C LYS A 32 -10.99 14.21 -30.71
N GLU A 33 -11.63 15.29 -31.13
CA GLU A 33 -12.66 15.26 -32.17
C GLU A 33 -12.04 15.31 -33.58
N LYS A 34 -10.94 16.05 -33.75
CA LYS A 34 -10.13 16.10 -34.99
C LYS A 34 -8.64 15.90 -34.72
N LYS A 35 -7.88 15.42 -35.71
CA LYS A 35 -6.44 15.12 -35.55
C LYS A 35 -5.64 16.37 -35.16
N ASP A 36 -6.03 17.52 -35.69
CA ASP A 36 -5.35 18.82 -35.50
C ASP A 36 -5.92 19.66 -34.34
N ASP A 37 -6.90 19.15 -33.59
CA ASP A 37 -7.44 19.88 -32.43
C ASP A 37 -6.36 20.02 -31.34
N ALA A 38 -6.19 21.24 -30.82
CA ALA A 38 -5.28 21.51 -29.71
C ALA A 38 -5.84 21.07 -28.35
N LYS A 39 -7.17 20.94 -28.21
CA LYS A 39 -7.83 20.57 -26.97
C LYS A 39 -8.06 19.07 -26.87
N GLU A 40 -7.39 18.45 -25.90
CA GLU A 40 -7.66 17.09 -25.46
C GLU A 40 -8.80 17.09 -24.45
N LYS A 41 -9.69 16.12 -24.54
CA LYS A 41 -10.81 15.96 -23.60
C LYS A 41 -10.73 14.61 -22.93
N GLU A 42 -10.71 14.61 -21.60
CA GLU A 42 -10.90 13.39 -20.82
C GLU A 42 -12.40 13.09 -20.74
N ILE A 43 -12.79 11.89 -21.14
CA ILE A 43 -14.15 11.38 -21.07
C ILE A 43 -14.16 9.94 -20.56
N ASN A 44 -15.29 9.44 -20.10
CA ASN A 44 -15.38 8.02 -19.76
C ASN A 44 -15.46 7.14 -21.01
N ALA A 45 -15.02 5.89 -20.93
CA ALA A 45 -15.12 4.89 -22.00
C ALA A 45 -16.54 4.77 -22.57
N ARG A 46 -17.58 4.93 -21.74
CA ARG A 46 -18.99 4.92 -22.16
C ARG A 46 -19.38 6.08 -23.07
N ASP A 47 -18.71 7.21 -22.91
CA ASP A 47 -18.95 8.45 -23.63
C ASP A 47 -18.10 8.52 -24.91
N VAL A 48 -17.25 7.51 -25.15
CA VAL A 48 -16.40 7.42 -26.34
C VAL A 48 -17.26 7.14 -27.59
N LEU A 49 -17.37 8.15 -28.45
CA LEU A 49 -18.15 8.11 -29.68
C LEU A 49 -17.40 7.42 -30.82
N LYS A 50 -17.98 6.34 -31.34
CA LYS A 50 -17.50 5.62 -32.54
C LYS A 50 -17.38 6.59 -33.72
N LYS A 51 -16.26 6.51 -34.46
CA LYS A 51 -15.89 7.32 -35.64
C LYS A 51 -15.74 8.83 -35.43
N ASN A 52 -16.24 9.39 -34.33
CA ASN A 52 -16.14 10.82 -34.00
C ASN A 52 -14.96 11.13 -33.09
N HIS A 53 -14.62 10.22 -32.16
CA HIS A 53 -13.45 10.39 -31.30
C HIS A 53 -12.22 9.68 -31.85
N LEU A 54 -11.09 10.33 -31.66
CA LEU A 54 -9.75 9.79 -31.86
C LEU A 54 -9.17 9.38 -30.50
N THR A 55 -8.44 8.28 -30.45
CA THR A 55 -7.67 7.84 -29.28
C THR A 55 -6.18 7.84 -29.60
N LEU A 56 -5.34 8.18 -28.63
CA LEU A 56 -3.90 8.22 -28.80
C LEU A 56 -3.31 6.81 -28.76
N SER A 57 -2.67 6.43 -29.85
CA SER A 57 -1.80 5.26 -29.92
C SER A 57 -0.35 5.70 -29.78
N CYS A 58 0.36 5.19 -28.77
CA CYS A 58 1.75 5.56 -28.52
C CYS A 58 2.75 4.58 -29.18
N HIS A 59 3.92 5.11 -29.55
CA HIS A 59 5.07 4.29 -29.93
C HIS A 59 5.72 3.77 -28.64
N ILE A 60 5.39 2.54 -28.22
CA ILE A 60 5.90 1.97 -26.95
C ILE A 60 7.43 2.08 -26.85
N PRO A 61 8.24 1.72 -27.87
CA PRO A 61 9.68 1.84 -27.76
C PRO A 61 10.18 3.28 -27.53
N SER A 62 9.41 4.31 -27.92
CA SER A 62 9.75 5.71 -27.64
C SER A 62 9.36 6.12 -26.22
N LEU A 63 8.27 5.59 -25.68
CA LEU A 63 7.86 5.87 -24.30
C LEU A 63 8.84 5.31 -23.27
N ILE A 64 9.52 4.23 -23.62
CA ILE A 64 10.47 3.55 -22.74
C ILE A 64 11.89 3.55 -23.33
N SER A 65 12.20 4.53 -24.17
CA SER A 65 13.53 4.66 -24.79
C SER A 65 14.65 4.91 -23.79
N GLU A 66 14.31 5.46 -22.62
CA GLU A 66 15.24 5.69 -21.51
C GLU A 66 15.46 4.44 -20.63
N GLU A 67 14.63 3.40 -20.79
CA GLU A 67 14.77 2.16 -20.04
C GLU A 67 15.90 1.29 -20.63
N ASN A 68 16.69 0.66 -19.76
CA ASN A 68 17.79 -0.22 -20.17
C ASN A 68 17.27 -1.60 -20.64
N LEU A 69 16.64 -1.62 -21.82
CA LEU A 69 16.07 -2.81 -22.45
C LEU A 69 17.07 -3.48 -23.39
N PHE A 70 16.85 -4.78 -23.62
CA PHE A 70 17.60 -5.62 -24.56
C PHE A 70 19.13 -5.61 -24.37
N SER A 71 19.58 -5.46 -23.13
CA SER A 71 21.00 -5.28 -22.79
C SER A 71 21.76 -6.60 -22.56
N ARG A 72 21.07 -7.70 -22.25
CA ARG A 72 21.72 -8.98 -21.91
C ARG A 72 22.10 -9.75 -23.17
N LYS A 73 23.41 -9.84 -23.43
CA LYS A 73 23.99 -10.73 -24.47
C LYS A 73 24.06 -12.19 -24.03
N TYR A 74 24.22 -12.44 -22.74
CA TYR A 74 24.31 -13.77 -22.15
C TYR A 74 23.59 -13.82 -20.81
N ILE A 75 23.23 -15.03 -20.39
CA ILE A 75 22.68 -15.33 -19.06
C ILE A 75 23.53 -16.39 -18.38
N TYR A 76 23.60 -16.34 -17.05
CA TYR A 76 24.17 -17.42 -16.26
C TYR A 76 23.04 -18.29 -15.75
N LEU A 77 23.00 -19.54 -16.19
CA LEU A 77 21.88 -20.45 -15.95
C LEU A 77 21.70 -20.76 -14.46
N ALA A 78 22.78 -20.98 -13.73
CA ALA A 78 22.76 -21.15 -12.27
C ALA A 78 22.17 -19.91 -11.58
N GLU A 79 22.60 -18.71 -11.99
CA GLU A 79 22.05 -17.44 -11.48
C GLU A 79 20.54 -17.34 -11.74
N GLU A 80 20.10 -17.69 -12.95
CA GLU A 80 18.70 -17.63 -13.34
C GLU A 80 17.83 -18.67 -12.61
N LEU A 81 18.33 -19.89 -12.40
CA LEU A 81 17.61 -20.93 -11.66
C LEU A 81 17.46 -20.56 -10.19
N ILE A 82 18.52 -20.03 -9.57
CA ILE A 82 18.48 -19.62 -8.16
C ILE A 82 17.58 -18.41 -7.93
N LYS A 83 17.61 -17.40 -8.81
CA LYS A 83 16.63 -16.29 -8.79
C LYS A 83 15.18 -16.77 -8.86
N LYS A 84 14.97 -17.95 -9.44
CA LYS A 84 13.67 -18.58 -9.64
C LYS A 84 13.39 -19.71 -8.65
N ASN A 85 14.14 -19.74 -7.53
CA ASN A 85 14.02 -20.69 -6.42
C ASN A 85 14.15 -22.17 -6.84
N HIS A 86 14.96 -22.44 -7.86
CA HIS A 86 15.26 -23.81 -8.29
C HIS A 86 16.72 -24.14 -7.97
N ARG A 87 16.93 -25.13 -7.09
CA ARG A 87 18.25 -25.53 -6.56
C ARG A 87 18.69 -26.93 -6.98
N GLU A 88 17.82 -27.69 -7.65
CA GLU A 88 18.08 -29.06 -8.09
C GLU A 88 18.80 -29.07 -9.44
N PHE A 89 20.08 -28.74 -9.42
CA PHE A 89 20.95 -28.83 -10.60
C PHE A 89 22.40 -29.06 -10.17
N PHE A 90 23.20 -29.49 -11.13
CA PHE A 90 24.64 -29.70 -10.98
C PHE A 90 25.38 -28.61 -11.75
N LEU A 91 26.42 -28.04 -11.15
CA LEU A 91 27.34 -27.09 -11.77
C LEU A 91 28.74 -27.68 -11.70
N GLU A 92 29.39 -27.84 -12.86
CA GLU A 92 30.69 -28.55 -12.97
C GLU A 92 30.65 -29.97 -12.38
N GLY A 93 29.50 -30.66 -12.47
CA GLY A 93 29.32 -32.01 -11.94
C GLY A 93 29.09 -32.10 -10.42
N PHE A 94 29.10 -30.96 -9.71
CA PHE A 94 28.76 -30.91 -8.28
C PHE A 94 27.30 -30.47 -8.09
N GLU A 95 26.57 -31.12 -7.18
CA GLU A 95 25.27 -30.63 -6.77
C GLU A 95 25.40 -29.19 -6.24
N TRP A 96 24.48 -28.30 -6.59
CA TRP A 96 24.57 -26.88 -6.23
C TRP A 96 24.87 -26.62 -4.74
N ASN A 97 24.25 -27.40 -3.84
CA ASN A 97 24.48 -27.26 -2.40
C ASN A 97 25.93 -27.58 -2.00
N ASP A 98 26.52 -28.61 -2.60
CA ASP A 98 27.92 -29.00 -2.38
C ASP A 98 28.89 -28.04 -3.07
N PHE A 99 28.54 -27.55 -4.26
CA PHE A 99 29.32 -26.55 -4.99
C PHE A 99 29.47 -25.27 -4.16
N ILE A 100 28.40 -24.76 -3.54
CA ILE A 100 28.50 -23.60 -2.63
C ILE A 100 29.41 -23.91 -1.45
N LYS A 101 29.20 -25.06 -0.80
CA LYS A 101 29.93 -25.43 0.42
C LYS A 101 31.44 -25.48 0.18
N ASN A 102 31.85 -25.95 -1.00
CA ASN A 102 33.25 -26.18 -1.32
C ASN A 102 33.93 -24.98 -2.03
N TRP A 103 33.20 -24.16 -2.80
CA TRP A 103 33.79 -23.15 -3.70
C TRP A 103 33.22 -21.73 -3.55
N GLY A 104 32.42 -21.44 -2.53
CA GLY A 104 31.97 -20.06 -2.25
C GLY A 104 30.93 -19.49 -3.21
N GLY A 105 30.36 -20.31 -4.11
CA GLY A 105 29.04 -20.06 -4.72
C GLY A 105 28.94 -18.99 -5.81
N SER A 106 29.98 -18.73 -6.62
CA SER A 106 29.83 -17.81 -7.76
C SER A 106 28.86 -18.37 -8.80
N LEU A 107 27.65 -17.81 -8.85
CA LEU A 107 26.59 -18.14 -9.81
C LEU A 107 26.99 -17.84 -11.27
N LYS A 108 28.06 -17.05 -11.47
CA LYS A 108 28.60 -16.64 -12.77
C LYS A 108 29.85 -17.42 -13.17
N ALA A 109 30.13 -18.55 -12.52
CA ALA A 109 31.24 -19.42 -12.88
C ALA A 109 31.11 -19.87 -14.35
N LEU A 110 32.24 -19.84 -15.07
CA LEU A 110 32.35 -20.52 -16.36
C LEU A 110 32.33 -22.02 -16.09
N GLY A 111 31.51 -22.74 -16.84
CA GLY A 111 31.30 -24.16 -16.61
C GLY A 111 30.04 -24.68 -17.28
N THR A 112 29.66 -25.90 -16.94
CA THR A 112 28.56 -26.68 -17.48
C THR A 112 27.52 -26.93 -16.39
N LEU A 113 26.27 -26.74 -16.75
CA LEU A 113 25.10 -27.00 -15.91
C LEU A 113 24.39 -28.24 -16.42
N SER A 114 23.99 -29.13 -15.52
CA SER A 114 23.19 -30.31 -15.86
C SER A 114 22.11 -30.59 -14.80
N THR A 115 21.14 -31.43 -15.16
CA THR A 115 20.08 -31.90 -14.25
C THR A 115 20.48 -33.15 -13.46
N SER A 116 21.52 -33.84 -13.90
CA SER A 116 22.14 -34.99 -13.22
C SER A 116 23.55 -35.21 -13.77
N ASN A 117 24.35 -36.06 -13.09
CA ASN A 117 25.70 -36.44 -13.52
C ASN A 117 25.74 -37.17 -14.88
N SER A 118 24.61 -37.73 -15.33
CA SER A 118 24.49 -38.45 -16.60
C SER A 118 23.70 -37.68 -17.67
N ALA A 119 23.22 -36.47 -17.34
CA ALA A 119 22.44 -35.66 -18.27
C ALA A 119 23.34 -34.84 -19.20
N ASN A 120 22.85 -34.59 -20.43
CA ASN A 120 23.49 -33.63 -21.33
C ASN A 120 23.57 -32.27 -20.64
N SER A 121 24.77 -31.70 -20.62
CA SER A 121 25.04 -30.42 -19.98
C SER A 121 24.92 -29.25 -20.97
N LEU A 122 24.75 -28.05 -20.44
CA LEU A 122 24.76 -26.79 -21.19
C LEU A 122 25.74 -25.84 -20.54
N ASN A 123 26.39 -24.99 -21.34
CA ASN A 123 27.26 -23.95 -20.79
C ASN A 123 26.46 -23.05 -19.85
N ASN A 124 26.92 -22.92 -18.60
CA ASN A 124 26.31 -22.07 -17.58
C ASN A 124 26.21 -20.64 -18.08
N LYS A 125 27.25 -20.14 -18.76
CA LYS A 125 27.18 -18.89 -19.53
C LYS A 125 26.54 -19.17 -20.89
N LEU A 126 25.21 -19.03 -20.96
CA LEU A 126 24.45 -19.25 -22.18
C LEU A 126 24.32 -17.94 -22.97
N GLU A 127 24.83 -17.92 -24.19
CA GLU A 127 24.67 -16.81 -25.11
C GLU A 127 23.25 -16.76 -25.68
N LEU A 128 22.63 -15.57 -25.63
CA LEU A 128 21.28 -15.34 -26.12
C LEU A 128 21.33 -15.03 -27.62
N THR A 129 21.54 -16.05 -28.45
CA THR A 129 21.66 -15.89 -29.91
C THR A 129 20.30 -15.86 -30.62
N GLU A 130 20.29 -15.38 -31.87
CA GLU A 130 19.11 -15.46 -32.75
C GLU A 130 18.66 -16.91 -32.97
N ASP A 131 19.59 -17.83 -33.11
CA ASP A 131 19.32 -19.26 -33.31
C ASP A 131 18.68 -19.90 -32.06
N LEU A 132 19.18 -19.58 -30.86
CA LEU A 132 18.55 -20.02 -29.60
C LEU A 132 17.14 -19.43 -29.46
N GLY A 133 16.99 -18.13 -29.80
CA GLY A 133 15.70 -17.46 -29.85
C GLY A 133 14.74 -18.17 -30.80
N TYR A 134 15.18 -18.55 -32.00
CA TYR A 134 14.39 -19.28 -32.98
C TYR A 134 13.90 -20.63 -32.43
N LEU A 135 14.77 -21.39 -31.76
CA LEU A 135 14.38 -22.66 -31.14
C LEU A 135 13.32 -22.45 -30.05
N VAL A 136 13.49 -21.43 -29.20
CA VAL A 136 12.52 -21.04 -28.17
C VAL A 136 11.18 -20.66 -28.80
N GLY A 137 11.18 -19.78 -29.80
CA GLY A 137 9.97 -19.34 -30.50
C GLY A 137 9.24 -20.47 -31.21
N PHE A 138 9.98 -21.35 -31.88
CA PHE A 138 9.39 -22.49 -32.58
C PHE A 138 8.85 -23.53 -31.60
N PHE A 139 9.51 -23.73 -30.45
CA PHE A 139 8.96 -24.55 -29.37
C PHE A 139 7.69 -23.93 -28.77
N ILE A 140 7.64 -22.59 -28.62
CA ILE A 140 6.41 -21.93 -28.20
C ILE A 140 5.29 -22.22 -29.19
N ALA A 141 5.53 -22.26 -30.50
CA ALA A 141 4.49 -22.58 -31.48
C ALA A 141 4.13 -24.09 -31.50
N GLU A 142 5.10 -24.95 -31.81
CA GLU A 142 4.89 -26.36 -32.18
C GLU A 142 5.43 -27.37 -31.15
N GLY A 143 5.90 -26.87 -30.01
CA GLY A 143 6.56 -27.65 -28.97
C GLY A 143 5.63 -28.22 -27.89
N ASN A 144 6.08 -29.31 -27.29
CA ASN A 144 5.50 -29.95 -26.12
C ASN A 144 6.60 -30.48 -25.20
N TYR A 145 6.38 -30.38 -23.89
CA TYR A 145 7.25 -31.01 -22.90
C TYR A 145 6.91 -32.51 -22.78
N ASP A 146 7.89 -33.36 -23.08
CA ASP A 146 7.84 -34.79 -22.77
C ASP A 146 8.57 -35.01 -21.43
N SER A 147 8.45 -36.20 -20.83
CA SER A 147 9.00 -36.59 -19.51
C SER A 147 10.34 -35.91 -19.16
N TRP A 148 11.39 -36.14 -19.96
CA TRP A 148 12.74 -35.59 -19.74
C TRP A 148 13.30 -34.81 -20.93
N ARG A 149 12.51 -34.55 -21.97
CA ARG A 149 12.98 -33.97 -23.25
C ARG A 149 12.00 -32.96 -23.83
N LEU A 150 12.48 -32.18 -24.80
CA LEU A 150 11.62 -31.32 -25.61
C LEU A 150 11.20 -32.07 -26.88
N ALA A 151 9.94 -31.94 -27.27
CA ALA A 151 9.42 -32.51 -28.50
C ALA A 151 8.81 -31.41 -29.38
N ILE A 152 9.22 -31.36 -30.63
CA ILE A 152 8.71 -30.42 -31.63
C ILE A 152 8.14 -31.22 -32.81
N THR A 153 7.01 -30.79 -33.35
CA THR A 153 6.36 -31.47 -34.49
C THR A 153 6.30 -30.53 -35.70
N THR A 154 6.73 -30.98 -36.88
CA THR A 154 6.60 -30.20 -38.12
C THR A 154 6.71 -31.08 -39.37
N SER A 155 6.11 -30.67 -40.48
CA SER A 155 6.24 -31.33 -41.79
C SER A 155 7.27 -30.65 -42.70
N GLU A 156 7.82 -29.49 -42.32
CA GLU A 156 8.70 -28.68 -43.17
C GLU A 156 10.18 -29.10 -43.03
N LYS A 157 10.73 -29.73 -44.08
CA LYS A 157 12.12 -30.25 -44.09
C LYS A 157 13.16 -29.20 -43.70
N LYS A 158 13.06 -27.98 -44.26
CA LYS A 158 14.01 -26.89 -43.96
C LYS A 158 13.99 -26.46 -42.49
N ILE A 159 12.84 -26.55 -41.83
CA ILE A 159 12.72 -26.24 -40.40
C ILE A 159 13.36 -27.33 -39.56
N ILE A 160 13.17 -28.61 -39.95
CA ILE A 160 13.81 -29.75 -39.29
C ILE A 160 15.33 -29.60 -39.33
N GLU A 161 15.89 -29.37 -40.52
CA GLU A 161 17.34 -29.16 -40.71
C GLU A 161 17.84 -27.97 -39.88
N LYS A 162 17.09 -26.86 -39.84
CA LYS A 162 17.45 -25.68 -39.01
C LYS A 162 17.46 -26.02 -37.52
N ILE A 163 16.44 -26.70 -37.00
CA ILE A 163 16.36 -27.09 -35.58
C ILE A 163 17.50 -28.06 -35.22
N GLN A 164 17.80 -29.04 -36.08
CA GLN A 164 18.90 -29.97 -35.85
C GLN A 164 20.25 -29.24 -35.81
N ARG A 165 20.49 -28.27 -36.72
CA ARG A 165 21.68 -27.42 -36.71
C ARG A 165 21.80 -26.61 -35.41
N ILE A 166 20.70 -26.01 -34.94
CA ILE A 166 20.68 -25.25 -33.69
C ILE A 166 20.95 -26.15 -32.48
N CYS A 167 20.38 -27.36 -32.45
CA CYS A 167 20.66 -28.32 -31.38
C CYS A 167 22.14 -28.72 -31.40
N ALA A 168 22.70 -28.99 -32.58
CA ALA A 168 24.11 -29.34 -32.72
C ALA A 168 25.06 -28.22 -32.26
N SER A 169 24.76 -26.96 -32.57
CA SER A 169 25.57 -25.82 -32.08
C SER A 169 25.52 -25.62 -30.58
N LEU A 170 24.46 -26.10 -29.92
CA LEU A 170 24.33 -26.14 -28.46
C LEU A 170 24.95 -27.42 -27.84
N GLY A 171 25.55 -28.30 -28.65
CA GLY A 171 26.08 -29.60 -28.19
C GLY A 171 24.98 -30.62 -27.86
N ILE A 172 23.75 -30.42 -28.33
CA ILE A 172 22.59 -31.25 -28.00
C ILE A 172 22.24 -32.17 -29.16
N ARG A 173 22.02 -33.45 -28.84
CA ARG A 173 21.51 -34.45 -29.80
C ARG A 173 20.00 -34.28 -30.01
N SER A 174 19.59 -34.26 -31.27
CA SER A 174 18.19 -34.26 -31.68
C SER A 174 17.92 -35.39 -32.67
N TYR A 175 16.81 -36.09 -32.49
CA TYR A 175 16.41 -37.25 -33.28
C TYR A 175 15.11 -36.97 -34.01
N VAL A 176 15.05 -37.33 -35.29
CA VAL A 176 13.86 -37.16 -36.11
C VAL A 176 13.17 -38.51 -36.22
N HIS A 177 11.93 -38.57 -35.77
CA HIS A 177 11.08 -39.74 -35.88
C HIS A 177 9.94 -39.47 -36.85
N ASP A 178 9.62 -40.44 -37.68
CA ASP A 178 8.41 -40.38 -38.48
C ASP A 178 7.19 -40.58 -37.57
N LYS A 179 6.16 -39.76 -37.80
CA LYS A 179 4.86 -39.84 -37.13
C LYS A 179 3.82 -40.12 -38.21
N GLU A 180 2.70 -40.75 -37.86
CA GLU A 180 1.62 -41.06 -38.83
C GLU A 180 1.29 -39.86 -39.74
N GLY A 181 1.42 -40.06 -41.06
CA GLY A 181 1.24 -39.02 -42.09
C GLY A 181 2.56 -38.40 -42.58
N LYS A 182 2.50 -37.15 -43.10
CA LYS A 182 3.67 -36.39 -43.61
C LYS A 182 4.40 -35.58 -42.52
N THR A 183 4.11 -35.82 -41.24
CA THR A 183 4.59 -35.00 -40.13
C THR A 183 5.72 -35.71 -39.41
N LYS A 184 6.80 -34.99 -39.09
CA LYS A 184 7.94 -35.53 -38.34
C LYS A 184 7.97 -34.98 -36.92
N ARG A 185 8.42 -35.79 -35.98
CA ARG A 185 8.67 -35.40 -34.58
C ARG A 185 10.17 -35.28 -34.36
N ILE A 186 10.62 -34.11 -33.92
CA ILE A 186 11.99 -33.86 -33.48
C ILE A 186 12.01 -34.01 -31.96
N SER A 187 12.74 -35.02 -31.48
CA SER A 187 13.00 -35.26 -30.05
C SER A 187 14.36 -34.66 -29.69
N ILE A 188 14.37 -33.61 -28.88
CA ILE A 188 15.59 -32.95 -28.42
C ILE A 188 15.92 -33.52 -27.05
N ASN A 189 16.84 -34.49 -27.03
CA ASN A 189 17.13 -35.32 -25.86
C ASN A 189 18.05 -34.57 -24.88
N CYS A 190 17.54 -33.54 -24.20
CA CYS A 190 18.28 -32.79 -23.20
C CYS A 190 17.35 -32.31 -22.07
N SER A 191 17.44 -32.97 -20.91
CA SER A 191 16.70 -32.61 -19.70
C SER A 191 17.10 -31.24 -19.15
N THR A 192 18.37 -30.84 -19.33
CA THR A 192 18.87 -29.51 -18.97
C THR A 192 18.23 -28.41 -19.81
N LEU A 193 18.11 -28.61 -21.13
CA LEU A 193 17.43 -27.64 -22.00
C LEU A 193 15.94 -27.55 -21.65
N LYS A 194 15.30 -28.67 -21.33
CA LYS A 194 13.92 -28.70 -20.79
C LYS A 194 13.81 -27.85 -19.52
N LEU A 195 14.72 -28.03 -18.56
CA LEU A 195 14.76 -27.25 -17.33
C LEU A 195 14.87 -25.75 -17.62
N ILE A 196 15.71 -25.34 -18.57
CA ILE A 196 15.87 -23.93 -18.95
C ILE A 196 14.57 -23.39 -19.56
N PHE A 197 13.91 -24.14 -20.46
CA PHE A 197 12.64 -23.70 -21.03
C PHE A 197 11.53 -23.55 -19.97
N GLU A 198 11.45 -24.49 -19.03
CA GLU A 198 10.45 -24.50 -17.97
C GLU A 198 10.72 -23.48 -16.87
N LYS A 199 11.97 -23.38 -16.41
CA LYS A 199 12.34 -22.57 -15.24
C LYS A 199 12.94 -21.25 -15.64
N VAL A 200 13.92 -21.20 -16.53
CA VAL A 200 14.61 -19.95 -16.89
C VAL A 200 13.74 -19.09 -17.80
N PHE A 201 13.26 -19.61 -18.92
CA PHE A 201 12.38 -18.87 -19.83
C PHE A 201 10.91 -18.86 -19.37
N LYS A 202 10.53 -19.76 -18.46
CA LYS A 202 9.15 -19.88 -17.93
C LYS A 202 8.10 -20.05 -19.02
N ILE A 203 8.39 -20.87 -20.03
CA ILE A 203 7.45 -21.16 -21.12
C ILE A 203 6.42 -22.16 -20.60
N LYS A 204 5.16 -21.74 -20.48
CA LYS A 204 4.06 -22.57 -19.97
C LYS A 204 3.62 -23.66 -20.97
N SER A 205 3.17 -24.78 -20.44
CA SER A 205 2.52 -25.86 -21.19
C SER A 205 1.05 -25.53 -21.51
N LEU A 206 0.49 -26.22 -22.51
CA LEU A 206 -0.86 -26.01 -23.06
C LEU A 206 -1.01 -24.70 -23.85
N SER A 207 -1.61 -24.78 -25.03
CA SER A 207 -1.71 -23.68 -26.00
C SER A 207 -2.35 -22.39 -25.43
N GLN A 208 -3.34 -22.53 -24.56
CA GLN A 208 -4.05 -21.42 -23.91
C GLN A 208 -3.22 -20.68 -22.85
N ASN A 209 -2.20 -21.33 -22.28
CA ASN A 209 -1.38 -20.78 -21.21
C ASN A 209 -0.02 -20.25 -21.71
N LYS A 210 0.34 -20.52 -22.97
CA LYS A 210 1.63 -20.14 -23.56
C LYS A 210 1.92 -18.65 -23.37
N ASN A 211 3.20 -18.31 -23.23
CA ASN A 211 3.72 -16.96 -23.06
C ASN A 211 5.09 -16.85 -23.75
N LEU A 212 5.49 -15.62 -24.07
CA LEU A 212 6.88 -15.33 -24.42
C LEU A 212 7.77 -15.49 -23.17
N PRO A 213 9.09 -15.68 -23.34
CA PRO A 213 10.02 -15.70 -22.20
C PRO A 213 9.80 -14.51 -21.28
N LEU A 214 9.68 -14.76 -19.97
CA LEU A 214 9.24 -13.73 -19.02
C LEU A 214 10.14 -12.49 -19.04
N ASP A 215 11.45 -12.71 -19.18
CA ASP A 215 12.48 -11.66 -19.14
C ASP A 215 12.88 -11.19 -20.55
N ILE A 216 12.05 -11.41 -21.59
CA ILE A 216 12.40 -11.17 -23.00
C ILE A 216 12.85 -9.73 -23.31
N LEU A 217 12.31 -8.73 -22.61
CA LEU A 217 12.73 -7.32 -22.79
C LEU A 217 14.09 -7.02 -22.16
N THR A 218 14.66 -7.93 -21.37
CA THR A 218 16.04 -7.82 -20.86
C THR A 218 17.04 -8.50 -21.78
N TYR A 219 16.59 -9.45 -22.59
CA TYR A 219 17.41 -10.22 -23.53
C TYR A 219 17.67 -9.40 -24.78
N ASN A 220 18.84 -9.55 -25.41
CA ASN A 220 19.19 -8.77 -26.60
C ASN A 220 18.18 -8.93 -27.76
N LEU A 221 18.20 -7.96 -28.67
CA LEU A 221 17.29 -7.90 -29.81
C LEU A 221 17.43 -9.09 -30.76
N ASP A 222 18.60 -9.70 -30.89
CA ASP A 222 18.81 -10.86 -31.77
C ASP A 222 18.05 -12.08 -31.25
N PHE A 223 18.13 -12.35 -29.95
CA PHE A 223 17.32 -13.38 -29.31
C PHE A 223 15.82 -13.13 -29.50
N ALA A 224 15.36 -11.90 -29.24
CA ALA A 224 13.96 -11.53 -29.41
C ALA A 224 13.48 -11.67 -30.88
N ARG A 225 14.32 -11.29 -31.84
CA ARG A 225 14.09 -11.45 -33.29
C ARG A 225 13.97 -12.93 -33.66
N GLY A 226 14.85 -13.76 -33.11
CA GLY A 226 14.79 -15.21 -33.22
C GLY A 226 13.46 -15.78 -32.71
N VAL A 227 13.05 -15.40 -31.49
CA VAL A 227 11.78 -15.85 -30.88
C VAL A 227 10.59 -15.51 -31.79
N ILE A 228 10.53 -14.29 -32.31
CA ILE A 228 9.47 -13.89 -33.26
C ILE A 228 9.51 -14.76 -34.51
N ALA A 229 10.68 -14.97 -35.10
CA ALA A 229 10.82 -15.78 -36.31
C ALA A 229 10.40 -17.24 -36.12
N GLY A 230 10.74 -17.85 -34.98
CA GLY A 230 10.31 -19.20 -34.61
C GLY A 230 8.79 -19.29 -34.51
N ILE A 231 8.14 -18.30 -33.88
CA ILE A 231 6.67 -18.23 -33.79
C ILE A 231 6.04 -18.04 -35.17
N ILE A 232 6.60 -17.19 -36.03
CA ILE A 232 6.10 -16.99 -37.40
C ILE A 232 6.17 -18.31 -38.17
N ASP A 233 7.29 -19.03 -38.10
CA ASP A 233 7.46 -20.28 -38.84
C ASP A 233 6.60 -21.44 -38.30
N GLY A 234 6.25 -21.44 -37.02
CA GLY A 234 5.28 -22.39 -36.45
C GLY A 234 3.84 -21.95 -36.71
N ASP A 235 3.34 -21.02 -35.90
CA ASP A 235 1.93 -20.59 -35.85
C ASP A 235 1.52 -19.57 -36.93
N GLY A 236 2.48 -19.04 -37.69
CA GLY A 236 2.22 -18.05 -38.74
C GLY A 236 1.77 -18.66 -40.07
N SER A 237 0.97 -17.90 -40.81
CA SER A 237 0.63 -18.15 -42.21
C SER A 237 0.72 -16.86 -43.03
N ILE A 238 0.96 -16.99 -44.33
CA ILE A 238 0.97 -15.87 -45.26
C ILE A 238 -0.48 -15.62 -45.70
N GLY A 239 -0.96 -14.40 -45.52
CA GLY A 239 -2.30 -13.99 -45.93
C GLY A 239 -2.52 -14.06 -47.45
N THR A 240 -3.77 -13.98 -47.89
CA THR A 240 -4.16 -14.09 -49.30
C THR A 240 -3.47 -13.06 -50.21
N THR A 241 -3.24 -11.84 -49.70
CA THR A 241 -2.53 -10.78 -50.41
C THR A 241 -1.03 -11.04 -50.56
N ARG A 242 -0.50 -12.12 -49.98
CA ARG A 242 0.92 -12.46 -49.85
C ARG A 242 1.79 -11.43 -49.11
N THR A 243 1.22 -10.31 -48.69
CA THR A 243 1.92 -9.21 -48.02
C THR A 243 1.81 -9.22 -46.49
N GLN A 244 0.89 -10.01 -45.95
CA GLN A 244 0.59 -10.05 -44.53
C GLN A 244 1.02 -11.37 -43.90
N ILE A 245 1.61 -11.29 -42.72
CA ILE A 245 1.78 -12.42 -41.82
C ILE A 245 0.58 -12.46 -40.87
N VAL A 246 0.02 -13.64 -40.68
CA VAL A 246 -1.10 -13.90 -39.79
C VAL A 246 -0.72 -15.02 -38.82
N ILE A 247 -0.65 -14.69 -37.54
CA ILE A 247 -0.37 -15.62 -36.45
C ILE A 247 -1.67 -15.87 -35.70
N ARG A 248 -1.99 -17.14 -35.43
CA ARG A 248 -3.17 -17.53 -34.65
C ARG A 248 -2.70 -18.22 -33.37
N VAL A 249 -3.13 -17.70 -32.23
CA VAL A 249 -2.75 -18.24 -30.90
C VAL A 249 -3.99 -18.41 -30.02
N ALA A 250 -3.94 -19.40 -29.13
CA ALA A 250 -4.98 -19.61 -28.11
C ALA A 250 -4.76 -18.76 -26.85
N SER A 251 -3.53 -18.28 -26.62
CA SER A 251 -3.18 -17.46 -25.44
C SER A 251 -3.32 -15.98 -25.76
N ARG A 252 -4.20 -15.29 -25.02
CA ARG A 252 -4.32 -13.82 -25.08
C ARG A 252 -3.07 -13.12 -24.56
N THR A 253 -2.49 -13.63 -23.48
CA THR A 253 -1.25 -13.07 -22.90
C THR A 253 -0.12 -13.10 -23.93
N MET A 254 0.07 -14.21 -24.64
CA MET A 254 1.08 -14.31 -25.68
C MET A 254 0.80 -13.35 -26.84
N LEU A 255 -0.46 -13.18 -27.25
CA LEU A 255 -0.86 -12.23 -28.28
C LEU A 255 -0.43 -10.80 -27.93
N GLU A 256 -0.72 -10.38 -26.69
CA GLU A 256 -0.40 -9.04 -26.18
C GLU A 256 1.12 -8.85 -26.05
N GLN A 257 1.83 -9.84 -25.51
CA GLN A 257 3.30 -9.82 -25.41
C GLN A 257 3.96 -9.72 -26.80
N LEU A 258 3.51 -10.52 -27.76
CA LEU A 258 4.00 -10.48 -29.14
C LEU A 258 3.66 -9.15 -29.82
N SER A 259 2.48 -8.60 -29.53
CA SER A 259 2.04 -7.30 -30.05
C SER A 259 2.93 -6.15 -29.59
N ILE A 260 3.41 -6.21 -28.35
CA ILE A 260 4.35 -5.24 -27.80
C ILE A 260 5.73 -5.47 -28.40
N LEU A 261 6.21 -6.72 -28.41
CA LEU A 261 7.57 -7.03 -28.87
C LEU A 261 7.81 -6.65 -30.33
N LEU A 262 6.80 -6.83 -31.20
CA LEU A 262 6.89 -6.45 -32.62
C LEU A 262 7.12 -4.94 -32.82
N GLN A 263 6.66 -4.08 -31.92
CA GLN A 263 6.84 -2.63 -32.03
C GLN A 263 8.32 -2.22 -31.94
N PHE A 264 9.14 -2.96 -31.19
CA PHE A 264 10.59 -2.74 -31.12
C PHE A 264 11.32 -3.04 -32.44
N PHE A 265 10.64 -3.70 -33.38
CA PHE A 265 11.14 -3.96 -34.74
C PHE A 265 10.44 -3.09 -35.80
N GLY A 266 9.78 -2.00 -35.38
CA GLY A 266 9.06 -1.10 -36.29
C GLY A 266 7.80 -1.72 -36.91
N VAL A 267 7.28 -2.80 -36.31
CA VAL A 267 6.10 -3.51 -36.78
C VAL A 267 4.93 -3.17 -35.85
N ILE A 268 3.87 -2.58 -36.40
CA ILE A 268 2.61 -2.35 -35.68
C ILE A 268 1.65 -3.49 -36.04
N PRO A 269 1.42 -4.44 -35.13
CA PRO A 269 0.52 -5.54 -35.41
C PRO A 269 -0.92 -5.17 -35.12
N ARG A 270 -1.82 -5.80 -35.87
CA ARG A 270 -3.27 -5.73 -35.67
C ARG A 270 -3.73 -6.96 -34.92
N THR A 271 -4.58 -6.76 -33.92
CA THR A 271 -5.15 -7.86 -33.14
C THR A 271 -6.63 -8.07 -33.47
N GLY A 272 -7.06 -9.30 -33.30
CA GLY A 272 -8.44 -9.72 -33.51
C GLY A 272 -8.74 -10.99 -32.73
N VAL A 273 -10.03 -11.26 -32.57
CA VAL A 273 -10.52 -12.48 -31.94
C VAL A 273 -11.54 -13.12 -32.87
N ASN A 274 -11.46 -14.44 -33.05
CA ASN A 274 -12.47 -15.23 -33.71
C ASN A 274 -13.20 -16.08 -32.67
N THR A 275 -14.46 -15.72 -32.42
CA THR A 275 -15.36 -16.43 -31.49
C THR A 275 -16.32 -17.38 -32.22
N LYS A 276 -16.41 -17.33 -33.55
CA LYS A 276 -17.35 -18.14 -34.34
C LYS A 276 -17.03 -19.64 -34.31
N ASP A 277 -15.78 -19.98 -34.05
CA ASP A 277 -15.35 -21.38 -33.95
C ASP A 277 -15.57 -21.96 -32.55
N ILE A 278 -16.02 -21.18 -31.55
CA ILE A 278 -16.30 -21.71 -30.21
C ILE A 278 -17.53 -22.65 -30.28
N GLY A 279 -17.38 -23.86 -29.76
CA GLY A 279 -18.38 -24.93 -29.84
C GLY A 279 -18.32 -25.75 -31.14
N LYS A 280 -17.44 -25.39 -32.08
CA LYS A 280 -17.23 -26.17 -33.30
C LYS A 280 -16.60 -27.52 -32.96
N LYS A 281 -17.26 -28.59 -33.41
CA LYS A 281 -16.82 -29.98 -33.26
C LYS A 281 -15.98 -30.36 -34.48
N ASN A 282 -14.70 -30.67 -34.25
CA ASN A 282 -13.83 -31.24 -35.26
C ASN A 282 -13.48 -32.67 -34.86
N ILE A 283 -13.64 -33.63 -35.77
CA ILE A 283 -13.23 -35.02 -35.53
C ILE A 283 -11.76 -35.13 -35.92
N PHE A 284 -10.90 -35.44 -34.96
CA PHE A 284 -9.49 -35.74 -35.21
C PHE A 284 -9.17 -37.13 -34.69
N LYS A 285 -8.83 -38.05 -35.60
CA LYS A 285 -8.52 -39.46 -35.29
C LYS A 285 -9.63 -40.16 -34.46
N GLY A 286 -10.89 -39.98 -34.84
CA GLY A 286 -12.04 -40.58 -34.15
C GLY A 286 -12.37 -39.96 -32.78
N LYS A 287 -11.58 -39.00 -32.29
CA LYS A 287 -11.89 -38.21 -31.10
C LYS A 287 -12.55 -36.89 -31.49
N GLU A 288 -13.66 -36.60 -30.84
CA GLU A 288 -14.33 -35.31 -30.96
C GLU A 288 -13.52 -34.25 -30.22
N ILE A 289 -13.00 -33.27 -30.96
CA ILE A 289 -12.32 -32.10 -30.41
C ILE A 289 -13.26 -30.93 -30.53
N ILE A 290 -13.71 -30.42 -29.39
CA ILE A 290 -14.55 -29.23 -29.31
C ILE A 290 -13.66 -28.02 -29.05
N GLN A 291 -13.76 -27.00 -29.89
CA GLN A 291 -13.08 -25.73 -29.69
C GLN A 291 -13.78 -24.95 -28.57
N ASN A 292 -13.27 -25.06 -27.34
CA ASN A 292 -13.92 -24.47 -26.15
C ASN A 292 -13.53 -23.02 -25.85
N TYR A 293 -12.57 -22.46 -26.59
CA TYR A 293 -12.00 -21.14 -26.33
C TYR A 293 -11.78 -20.34 -27.61
N PRO A 294 -11.77 -19.00 -27.56
CA PRO A 294 -11.51 -18.17 -28.73
C PRO A 294 -10.09 -18.37 -29.28
N LEU A 295 -9.94 -18.21 -30.60
CA LEU A 295 -8.63 -18.06 -31.22
C LEU A 295 -8.35 -16.59 -31.47
N TYR A 296 -7.20 -16.13 -30.96
CA TYR A 296 -6.72 -14.77 -31.18
C TYR A 296 -5.86 -14.72 -32.44
N ARG A 297 -6.04 -13.66 -33.20
CA ARG A 297 -5.32 -13.40 -34.45
C ARG A 297 -4.45 -12.17 -34.27
N LEU A 298 -3.17 -12.31 -34.55
CA LEU A 298 -2.24 -11.20 -34.74
C LEU A 298 -1.87 -11.14 -36.23
N SER A 299 -1.90 -9.96 -36.84
CA SER A 299 -1.50 -9.81 -38.24
C SER A 299 -0.77 -8.51 -38.51
N PHE A 300 0.27 -8.57 -39.31
CA PHE A 300 1.08 -7.42 -39.70
C PHE A 300 1.62 -7.59 -41.11
N SER A 301 1.93 -6.49 -41.78
CA SER A 301 2.56 -6.52 -43.10
C SER A 301 4.06 -6.77 -42.99
N LYS A 302 4.65 -7.41 -44.01
CA LYS A 302 6.11 -7.49 -44.13
C LYS A 302 6.70 -6.07 -44.25
N ARG A 303 7.70 -5.79 -43.41
CA ARG A 303 8.56 -4.59 -43.42
C ARG A 303 9.97 -4.97 -43.84
N LYS A 304 10.60 -4.13 -44.66
CA LYS A 304 12.01 -4.28 -45.06
C LYS A 304 12.94 -4.26 -43.84
N ASP A 305 12.74 -3.33 -42.93
CA ASP A 305 13.67 -3.07 -41.81
C ASP A 305 13.55 -4.06 -40.64
N ALA A 306 12.44 -4.80 -40.54
CA ALA A 306 12.23 -5.75 -39.45
C ALA A 306 13.04 -7.06 -39.60
N ASN A 307 13.38 -7.44 -40.85
CA ASN A 307 14.24 -8.57 -41.22
C ASN A 307 14.20 -9.81 -40.30
N PHE A 308 13.04 -10.46 -40.13
CA PHE A 308 12.96 -11.68 -39.33
C PHE A 308 13.56 -12.89 -40.06
N PRO A 309 14.38 -13.74 -39.40
CA PRO A 309 15.00 -14.95 -39.98
C PRO A 309 14.01 -16.14 -40.10
N SER A 310 12.77 -15.84 -40.48
CA SER A 310 11.68 -16.80 -40.67
C SER A 310 11.51 -17.16 -42.14
N ILE A 311 11.43 -18.45 -42.46
CA ILE A 311 11.19 -18.93 -43.82
C ILE A 311 9.87 -18.36 -44.38
N LYS A 312 8.80 -18.35 -43.56
CA LYS A 312 7.49 -17.80 -43.95
C LYS A 312 7.53 -16.28 -44.12
N TYR A 313 8.25 -15.55 -43.27
CA TYR A 313 8.44 -14.09 -43.40
C TYR A 313 9.21 -13.73 -44.68
N GLN A 314 10.27 -14.48 -44.99
CA GLN A 314 11.08 -14.24 -46.18
C GLN A 314 10.30 -14.52 -47.47
N ARG A 315 9.39 -15.49 -47.48
CA ARG A 315 8.48 -15.77 -48.62
C ARG A 315 7.39 -14.71 -48.84
N ALA A 316 7.04 -13.92 -47.82
CA ALA A 316 6.02 -12.87 -47.97
C ALA A 316 6.54 -11.70 -48.83
N ILE A 317 5.63 -11.00 -49.50
CA ILE A 317 5.90 -9.84 -50.36
C ILE A 317 5.83 -8.55 -49.53
N GLU A 318 6.67 -7.57 -49.82
CA GLU A 318 6.61 -6.27 -49.14
C GLU A 318 5.30 -5.51 -49.50
N SER A 319 4.68 -4.89 -48.50
CA SER A 319 3.40 -4.18 -48.67
C SER A 319 3.62 -2.72 -49.09
N LYS A 320 2.98 -2.26 -50.17
CA LYS A 320 3.00 -0.84 -50.62
C LYS A 320 1.81 0.02 -50.13
N LYS A 321 0.68 -0.59 -49.73
CA LYS A 321 -0.53 0.09 -49.22
C LYS A 321 -1.19 -0.74 -48.12
N HIS A 322 -1.71 -0.07 -47.08
CA HIS A 322 -2.26 -0.71 -45.89
C HIS A 322 -3.74 -0.34 -45.69
N TRP A 323 -4.58 -1.29 -45.29
CA TRP A 323 -6.05 -1.08 -45.17
C TRP A 323 -6.50 -0.27 -43.94
N ARG A 324 -5.57 0.04 -43.03
CA ARG A 324 -5.76 0.63 -41.70
C ARG A 324 -4.52 1.41 -41.29
N SER A 325 -4.68 2.45 -40.47
CA SER A 325 -3.58 3.29 -39.97
C SER A 325 -2.47 2.43 -39.35
N GLU A 326 -1.24 2.69 -39.78
CA GLU A 326 -0.01 2.16 -39.18
C GLU A 326 0.84 3.33 -38.64
N GLU A 327 0.20 4.46 -38.35
CA GLU A 327 0.83 5.64 -37.78
C GLU A 327 0.49 5.73 -36.30
N TYR A 328 1.51 5.89 -35.47
CA TYR A 328 1.32 6.29 -34.07
C TYR A 328 0.71 7.69 -34.01
N GLY A 329 -0.02 8.00 -32.94
CA GLY A 329 -0.78 9.24 -32.80
C GLY A 329 -2.29 8.99 -32.66
N TRP A 330 -3.07 9.99 -33.05
CA TRP A 330 -4.52 10.00 -32.88
C TRP A 330 -5.24 9.16 -33.94
N ASN A 331 -5.88 8.08 -33.49
CA ASN A 331 -6.50 7.06 -34.35
C ASN A 331 -8.00 6.96 -34.09
N LYS A 332 -8.81 6.88 -35.16
CA LYS A 332 -10.27 6.76 -35.07
C LYS A 332 -10.70 5.52 -34.31
N ILE A 333 -11.75 5.67 -33.52
CA ILE A 333 -12.36 4.57 -32.78
C ILE A 333 -13.38 3.86 -33.68
N LEU A 334 -13.10 2.59 -34.01
CA LEU A 334 -13.94 1.75 -34.87
C LEU A 334 -15.16 1.18 -34.13
N ASN A 335 -15.05 0.92 -32.83
CA ASN A 335 -16.19 0.54 -31.98
C ASN A 335 -15.98 0.94 -30.52
N SER A 336 -17.10 1.02 -29.80
CA SER A 336 -17.19 1.24 -28.36
C SER A 336 -18.44 0.51 -27.89
N GLU A 337 -18.33 -0.80 -27.68
CA GLU A 337 -19.46 -1.71 -27.46
C GLU A 337 -19.43 -2.27 -26.03
N PRO A 338 -20.56 -2.31 -25.31
CA PRO A 338 -20.67 -3.07 -24.08
C PRO A 338 -20.25 -4.53 -24.31
N THR A 339 -19.43 -5.09 -23.41
CA THR A 339 -18.88 -6.44 -23.54
C THR A 339 -18.91 -7.19 -22.22
N ARG A 340 -19.03 -8.52 -22.31
CA ARG A 340 -18.93 -9.42 -21.15
C ARG A 340 -17.64 -10.24 -21.25
N ILE A 341 -16.64 -9.95 -20.42
CA ILE A 341 -15.52 -10.86 -20.15
C ILE A 341 -15.97 -12.05 -19.29
N ALA A 342 -15.43 -13.25 -19.58
CA ALA A 342 -15.77 -14.51 -18.92
C ALA A 342 -15.28 -14.59 -17.46
N ASP A 343 -14.26 -13.80 -17.12
CA ASP A 343 -13.74 -13.73 -15.76
C ASP A 343 -14.75 -13.02 -14.86
N ASN A 344 -15.25 -13.75 -13.87
CA ASN A 344 -16.17 -13.22 -12.85
C ASN A 344 -15.47 -12.27 -11.85
N TYR A 345 -14.15 -12.12 -11.95
CA TYR A 345 -13.35 -11.39 -10.99
C TYR A 345 -12.28 -10.52 -11.63
N ILE A 346 -12.11 -9.30 -11.13
CA ILE A 346 -10.96 -8.42 -11.41
C ILE A 346 -10.09 -8.33 -10.16
N TYR A 347 -8.77 -8.24 -10.35
CA TYR A 347 -7.81 -8.04 -9.26
C TYR A 347 -7.45 -6.58 -9.20
N ASP A 348 -8.02 -5.89 -8.21
CA ASP A 348 -7.74 -4.49 -7.95
C ASP A 348 -6.68 -4.41 -6.85
N VAL A 349 -5.60 -3.66 -7.06
CA VAL A 349 -4.70 -3.29 -5.95
C VAL A 349 -5.30 -2.07 -5.26
N THR A 350 -6.51 -2.25 -4.75
CA THR A 350 -7.04 -1.40 -3.69
C THR A 350 -6.60 -2.05 -2.39
N THR A 351 -5.82 -1.37 -1.55
CA THR A 351 -5.95 -1.66 -0.12
C THR A 351 -7.31 -1.13 0.29
N SER A 352 -8.02 -1.95 1.04
CA SER A 352 -9.45 -1.81 1.23
C SER A 352 -9.87 -0.63 2.13
N SER A 353 -8.96 0.32 2.31
CA SER A 353 -9.08 1.52 3.11
C SER A 353 -9.09 2.80 2.27
N ASN A 354 -8.84 2.73 0.94
CA ASN A 354 -8.64 3.90 0.04
C ASN A 354 -7.60 4.93 0.55
N THR A 355 -6.88 4.63 1.62
CA THR A 355 -6.01 5.56 2.37
C THR A 355 -4.67 5.80 1.67
N PHE A 356 -4.54 5.33 0.44
CA PHE A 356 -3.28 5.41 -0.30
C PHE A 356 -3.31 6.51 -1.34
N LEU A 357 -4.49 7.07 -1.66
CA LEU A 357 -4.61 8.11 -2.65
C LEU A 357 -5.03 9.43 -1.98
N CYS A 358 -4.24 10.48 -2.20
CA CYS A 358 -4.66 11.86 -1.96
C CYS A 358 -4.64 12.57 -3.32
N ASN A 359 -5.74 13.21 -3.72
CA ASN A 359 -5.87 13.84 -5.04
C ASN A 359 -5.49 12.91 -6.21
N SER A 360 -5.90 11.64 -6.15
CA SER A 360 -5.56 10.59 -7.13
C SER A 360 -4.07 10.25 -7.25
N LEU A 361 -3.21 10.79 -6.38
CA LEU A 361 -1.79 10.44 -6.28
C LEU A 361 -1.58 9.41 -5.18
N LEU A 362 -0.79 8.37 -5.47
CA LEU A 362 -0.30 7.47 -4.42
C LEU A 362 0.53 8.28 -3.43
N VAL A 363 0.24 8.22 -2.13
CA VAL A 363 0.94 8.98 -1.07
C VAL A 363 1.30 8.07 0.11
N HIS A 364 2.23 8.50 0.96
CA HIS A 364 2.47 7.84 2.25
C HIS A 364 1.27 8.03 3.19
N ASN A 365 1.19 7.22 4.25
CA ASN A 365 0.06 7.27 5.16
C ASN A 365 0.13 8.54 6.00
N CYS A 366 1.19 8.73 6.79
CA CYS A 366 1.26 9.88 7.68
C CYS A 366 2.65 10.16 8.23
N ALA A 367 2.82 11.34 8.81
CA ALA A 367 4.11 11.82 9.31
C ALA A 367 3.95 12.82 10.47
N GLY A 368 4.85 12.71 11.45
CA GLY A 368 5.17 13.79 12.38
C GLY A 368 6.31 14.63 11.81
N TRP A 369 6.17 15.94 11.86
CA TRP A 369 7.11 16.89 11.26
C TRP A 369 7.84 17.68 12.32
N ASP A 370 9.04 18.13 11.97
CA ASP A 370 9.86 18.94 12.87
C ASP A 370 9.45 20.42 12.83
N LEU A 371 8.76 20.87 13.88
CA LEU A 371 8.39 22.28 14.03
C LEU A 371 9.63 23.18 14.18
N TYR A 372 10.72 22.67 14.78
CA TYR A 372 11.97 23.42 14.89
C TYR A 372 12.56 23.72 13.51
N ASP A 373 12.48 22.77 12.59
CA ASP A 373 12.91 22.95 11.19
C ASP A 373 12.06 24.00 10.46
N LEU A 374 10.74 24.03 10.72
CA LEU A 374 9.85 25.08 10.21
C LEU A 374 10.21 26.46 10.78
N LEU A 375 10.55 26.56 12.07
CA LEU A 375 11.00 27.81 12.69
C LEU A 375 12.37 28.29 12.19
N LEU A 376 13.23 27.38 11.74
CA LEU A 376 14.53 27.72 11.14
C LEU A 376 14.43 28.13 9.68
N LYS A 377 13.64 27.41 8.88
CA LYS A 377 13.59 27.58 7.42
C LYS A 377 12.45 28.47 6.93
N GLY A 378 11.38 28.59 7.72
CA GLY A 378 10.11 29.14 7.27
C GLY A 378 9.32 28.16 6.40
N PHE A 379 8.13 28.56 5.98
CA PHE A 379 7.28 27.79 5.09
C PHE A 379 7.70 27.95 3.61
N GLY A 380 8.04 26.88 2.90
CA GLY A 380 8.37 26.96 1.48
C GLY A 380 9.09 25.73 0.90
N GLY A 381 10.03 26.00 -0.03
CA GLY A 381 10.88 24.97 -0.65
C GLY A 381 10.46 24.52 -2.05
N VAL A 382 9.39 25.08 -2.61
CA VAL A 382 8.85 24.68 -3.92
C VAL A 382 8.96 25.83 -4.94
N PRO A 383 9.71 25.65 -6.05
CA PRO A 383 9.85 26.68 -7.08
C PRO A 383 8.49 27.12 -7.66
N GLY A 384 8.33 28.44 -7.88
CA GLY A 384 7.10 29.02 -8.43
C GLY A 384 5.89 29.01 -7.48
N LYS A 385 6.08 28.63 -6.21
CA LYS A 385 5.07 28.76 -5.14
C LYS A 385 5.52 29.82 -4.13
N VAL A 386 4.54 30.37 -3.41
CA VAL A 386 4.82 31.34 -2.34
C VAL A 386 5.63 30.66 -1.24
N ALA A 387 6.71 31.31 -0.81
CA ALA A 387 7.50 30.93 0.34
C ALA A 387 7.57 32.10 1.32
N THR A 388 7.64 31.81 2.62
CA THR A 388 7.69 32.80 3.69
C THR A 388 8.98 32.64 4.48
N ALA A 389 9.59 33.76 4.87
CA ALA A 389 10.72 33.74 5.79
C ALA A 389 10.33 33.14 7.17
N PRO A 390 11.31 32.66 7.96
CA PRO A 390 11.09 32.24 9.34
C PRO A 390 10.30 33.26 10.17
N ALA A 391 9.34 32.78 10.95
CA ALA A 391 8.47 33.64 11.75
C ALA A 391 9.24 34.38 12.85
N LYS A 392 8.94 35.67 13.02
CA LYS A 392 9.49 36.52 14.10
C LYS A 392 8.50 36.78 15.25
N HIS A 393 7.22 36.51 15.03
CA HIS A 393 6.12 36.79 15.95
C HIS A 393 5.24 35.56 16.13
N LEU A 394 4.61 35.41 17.30
CA LEU A 394 3.79 34.25 17.68
C LEU A 394 2.67 33.99 16.66
N ARG A 395 1.94 35.03 16.27
CA ARG A 395 0.83 34.90 15.29
C ARG A 395 1.32 34.40 13.92
N SER A 396 2.49 34.88 13.48
CA SER A 396 3.09 34.42 12.23
C SER A 396 3.56 32.97 12.32
N ALA A 397 4.11 32.54 13.46
CA ALA A 397 4.53 31.16 13.68
C ALA A 397 3.33 30.20 13.68
N LEU A 398 2.25 30.54 14.38
CA LEU A 398 1.00 29.79 14.37
C LEU A 398 0.37 29.74 12.97
N GLY A 399 0.34 30.86 12.25
CA GLY A 399 -0.14 30.92 10.88
C GLY A 399 0.67 30.05 9.90
N GLN A 400 2.00 30.02 10.05
CA GLN A 400 2.86 29.13 9.26
C GLN A 400 2.62 27.65 9.62
N ALA A 401 2.39 27.31 10.89
CA ALA A 401 2.04 25.95 11.31
C ALA A 401 0.72 25.49 10.68
N VAL A 402 -0.30 26.35 10.63
CA VAL A 402 -1.57 26.09 9.93
C VAL A 402 -1.31 25.85 8.44
N ASN A 403 -0.64 26.78 7.76
CA ASN A 403 -0.33 26.67 6.33
C ASN A 403 0.45 25.38 6.01
N PHE A 404 1.41 25.03 6.86
CA PHE A 404 2.18 23.80 6.75
C PHE A 404 1.28 22.56 6.81
N ILE A 405 0.44 22.44 7.84
CA ILE A 405 -0.42 21.27 8.03
C ILE A 405 -1.38 21.10 6.84
N TYR A 406 -2.05 22.17 6.42
CA TYR A 406 -2.97 22.11 5.27
C TYR A 406 -2.26 21.75 3.97
N THR A 407 -1.07 22.31 3.74
CA THR A 407 -0.31 22.04 2.51
C THR A 407 0.17 20.60 2.46
N ILE A 408 0.78 20.11 3.55
CA ILE A 408 1.31 18.75 3.62
C ILE A 408 0.20 17.70 3.52
N GLN A 409 -1.03 17.99 3.95
CA GLN A 409 -2.15 17.08 3.73
C GLN A 409 -2.51 16.84 2.26
N GLY A 410 -2.06 17.69 1.34
CA GLY A 410 -2.11 17.39 -0.09
C GLY A 410 -1.19 16.24 -0.51
N GLU A 411 -0.15 15.96 0.28
CA GLU A 411 0.90 14.95 0.02
C GLU A 411 0.84 13.75 1.00
N VAL A 412 -0.14 13.75 1.92
CA VAL A 412 -0.29 12.78 3.01
C VAL A 412 -1.74 12.34 3.13
N ALA A 413 -2.01 11.04 3.30
CA ALA A 413 -3.38 10.54 3.40
C ALA A 413 -4.00 10.64 4.81
N GLY A 414 -3.18 10.52 5.84
CA GLY A 414 -3.52 10.43 7.26
C GLY A 414 -3.09 11.67 8.05
N ALA A 415 -2.71 11.47 9.31
CA ALA A 415 -2.47 12.58 10.23
C ALA A 415 -1.14 13.31 9.96
N VAL A 416 -1.13 14.61 10.23
CA VAL A 416 0.05 15.46 10.25
C VAL A 416 0.26 15.95 11.68
N ALA A 417 1.44 15.70 12.26
CA ALA A 417 1.67 16.01 13.67
C ALA A 417 2.84 16.96 13.88
N PHE A 418 2.74 17.80 14.90
CA PHE A 418 3.88 18.52 15.49
C PHE A 418 4.12 18.04 16.93
N SER A 419 5.40 17.94 17.27
CA SER A 419 5.85 17.63 18.64
C SER A 419 6.45 18.88 19.27
N ASN A 420 6.54 18.90 20.61
CA ASN A 420 7.15 20.00 21.38
C ASN A 420 6.51 21.36 21.08
N PHE A 421 5.19 21.37 20.87
CA PHE A 421 4.49 22.50 20.27
C PHE A 421 4.51 23.74 21.18
N ASP A 422 4.25 23.55 22.46
CA ASP A 422 4.36 24.54 23.52
C ASP A 422 5.82 24.97 23.75
N THR A 423 6.75 24.03 23.89
CA THR A 423 8.18 24.33 24.10
C THR A 423 8.73 25.24 23.00
N LEU A 424 8.40 24.94 21.74
CA LEU A 424 8.96 25.66 20.59
C LEU A 424 8.28 27.01 20.32
N LEU A 425 7.02 27.20 20.73
CA LEU A 425 6.24 28.41 20.43
C LEU A 425 6.10 29.38 21.62
N ALA A 426 6.17 28.89 22.85
CA ALA A 426 6.06 29.73 24.05
C ALA A 426 7.07 30.89 24.09
N PRO A 427 8.33 30.75 23.64
CA PRO A 427 9.29 31.85 23.72
C PRO A 427 8.86 33.12 22.96
N PHE A 428 8.09 32.98 21.88
CA PHE A 428 7.57 34.14 21.14
C PHE A 428 6.72 35.06 22.02
N ILE A 429 6.09 34.55 23.09
CA ILE A 429 5.31 35.36 24.04
C ILE A 429 6.18 36.44 24.68
N ARG A 430 7.38 36.06 25.15
CA ARG A 430 8.33 36.98 25.78
C ARG A 430 8.92 37.95 24.76
N TYR A 431 9.37 37.45 23.59
CA TYR A 431 9.98 38.30 22.56
C TYR A 431 9.01 39.31 21.94
N ASP A 432 7.73 38.96 21.84
CA ASP A 432 6.68 39.88 21.38
C ASP A 432 6.11 40.77 22.51
N ASN A 433 6.55 40.56 23.76
CA ASN A 433 6.03 41.23 24.96
C ASN A 433 4.49 41.15 25.06
N LEU A 434 3.94 39.95 24.85
CA LEU A 434 2.49 39.74 24.81
C LEU A 434 1.91 39.59 26.21
N ASN A 435 0.76 40.24 26.43
CA ASN A 435 -0.06 39.94 27.59
C ASN A 435 -0.96 38.71 27.35
N TYR A 436 -1.54 38.18 28.43
CA TYR A 436 -2.39 36.99 28.37
C TYR A 436 -3.52 37.06 27.34
N GLN A 437 -4.20 38.21 27.22
CA GLN A 437 -5.32 38.38 26.28
C GLN A 437 -4.85 38.29 24.83
N GLN A 438 -3.67 38.84 24.52
CA GLN A 438 -3.08 38.75 23.19
C GLN A 438 -2.64 37.32 22.85
N VAL A 439 -2.10 36.58 23.84
CA VAL A 439 -1.76 35.15 23.66
C VAL A 439 -3.01 34.32 23.41
N LYS A 440 -4.05 34.49 24.24
CA LYS A 440 -5.35 33.82 24.06
C LYS A 440 -5.96 34.12 22.69
N GLN A 441 -5.93 35.38 22.25
CA GLN A 441 -6.42 35.76 20.92
C GLN A 441 -5.64 35.07 19.79
N ALA A 442 -4.31 34.98 19.89
CA ALA A 442 -3.49 34.30 18.89
C ALA A 442 -3.79 32.79 18.81
N LEU A 443 -4.01 32.14 19.95
CA LEU A 443 -4.37 30.72 20.02
C LEU A 443 -5.80 30.46 19.57
N GLN A 444 -6.73 31.39 19.83
CA GLN A 444 -8.07 31.34 19.27
C GLN A 444 -8.05 31.41 17.73
N GLU A 445 -7.28 32.35 17.18
CA GLU A 445 -7.05 32.44 15.73
C GLU A 445 -6.50 31.12 15.17
N PHE A 446 -5.51 30.52 15.84
CA PHE A 446 -4.98 29.21 15.45
C PHE A 446 -6.05 28.11 15.46
N MET A 447 -6.80 27.96 16.56
CA MET A 447 -7.81 26.90 16.70
C MET A 447 -8.95 27.04 15.70
N PHE A 448 -9.38 28.27 15.40
CA PHE A 448 -10.42 28.51 14.41
C PHE A 448 -9.95 28.14 13.01
N ASN A 449 -8.74 28.56 12.62
CA ASN A 449 -8.17 28.23 11.31
C ASN A 449 -7.91 26.72 11.14
N MET A 450 -7.50 26.02 12.20
CA MET A 450 -7.37 24.56 12.20
C MET A 450 -8.72 23.83 12.10
N SER A 451 -9.81 24.52 12.46
CA SER A 451 -11.15 23.95 12.51
C SER A 451 -12.00 24.27 11.26
N VAL A 452 -11.45 24.95 10.25
CA VAL A 452 -12.13 25.22 8.98
C VAL A 452 -12.06 23.98 8.06
N PRO A 453 -13.19 23.42 7.61
CA PRO A 453 -13.19 22.20 6.81
C PRO A 453 -12.87 22.46 5.32
N THR A 454 -11.60 22.70 4.98
CA THR A 454 -11.18 22.99 3.59
C THR A 454 -10.62 21.78 2.82
N ARG A 455 -10.47 20.62 3.46
CA ARG A 455 -10.04 19.38 2.79
C ARG A 455 -11.13 18.86 1.85
N VAL A 456 -10.74 18.06 0.85
CA VAL A 456 -11.66 17.28 0.01
C VAL A 456 -12.69 16.55 0.89
N GLY A 457 -13.98 16.76 0.59
CA GLY A 457 -15.08 16.23 1.39
C GLY A 457 -15.46 17.08 2.60
N PHE A 458 -15.01 18.34 2.67
CA PHE A 458 -15.29 19.29 3.75
C PHE A 458 -14.94 18.71 5.13
N GLN A 459 -13.72 18.21 5.25
CA GLN A 459 -13.16 17.73 6.51
C GLN A 459 -12.07 18.66 7.01
N ASN A 460 -11.91 18.71 8.33
CA ASN A 460 -10.79 19.38 8.97
C ASN A 460 -9.50 18.58 8.75
N PRO A 461 -8.35 19.23 8.81
CA PRO A 461 -7.08 18.54 8.77
C PRO A 461 -6.93 17.59 9.95
N PHE A 462 -6.77 16.29 9.67
CA PHE A 462 -6.41 15.34 10.72
C PHE A 462 -5.01 15.67 11.24
N SER A 463 -4.95 16.25 12.43
CA SER A 463 -3.72 16.77 13.02
C SER A 463 -3.60 16.46 14.49
N ASN A 464 -2.36 16.38 14.95
CA ASN A 464 -1.99 16.10 16.33
C ASN A 464 -0.92 17.10 16.79
N ILE A 465 -1.00 17.51 18.04
CA ILE A 465 0.06 18.27 18.71
C ILE A 465 0.47 17.55 19.99
N THR A 466 1.75 17.58 20.33
CA THR A 466 2.25 17.11 21.64
C THR A 466 2.67 18.31 22.46
N LEU A 467 2.19 18.35 23.70
CA LEU A 467 2.53 19.38 24.69
C LEU A 467 3.46 18.75 25.73
N ASP A 468 4.61 19.37 25.95
CA ASP A 468 5.62 18.88 26.89
C ASP A 468 5.34 19.36 28.33
N LEU A 469 4.67 20.50 28.49
CA LEU A 469 4.40 21.27 29.72
C LEU A 469 5.65 21.80 30.42
N ARG A 470 6.81 21.33 30.01
CA ARG A 470 8.14 21.78 30.39
C ARG A 470 9.14 21.38 29.29
N PRO A 471 10.22 22.13 29.09
CA PRO A 471 11.20 21.78 28.06
C PRO A 471 11.80 20.41 28.32
N SER A 472 11.77 19.53 27.32
CA SER A 472 12.45 18.23 27.41
C SER A 472 13.97 18.44 27.54
N PRO A 473 14.72 17.53 28.19
CA PRO A 473 16.18 17.60 28.29
C PRO A 473 16.91 17.82 26.95
N THR A 474 16.34 17.33 25.83
CA THR A 474 16.87 17.58 24.48
C THR A 474 16.85 19.05 24.10
N PHE A 475 15.76 19.77 24.42
CA PHE A 475 15.56 21.18 24.04
C PHE A 475 15.95 22.15 25.14
N ALA A 476 15.90 21.75 26.42
CA ALA A 476 16.14 22.58 27.58
C ALA A 476 17.37 23.49 27.42
N LYS A 477 18.51 22.90 27.03
CA LYS A 477 19.79 23.60 26.85
C LYS A 477 20.03 24.17 25.45
N GLN A 478 19.08 24.02 24.54
CA GLN A 478 19.20 24.56 23.19
C GLN A 478 18.81 26.04 23.18
N PRO A 479 19.47 26.87 22.34
CA PRO A 479 19.07 28.26 22.16
C PRO A 479 17.68 28.32 21.53
N VAL A 480 16.88 29.29 21.98
CA VAL A 480 15.57 29.57 21.37
C VAL A 480 15.75 30.05 19.94
N ILE A 481 14.85 29.65 19.04
CA ILE A 481 14.81 30.13 17.66
C ILE A 481 13.72 31.19 17.47
N ILE A 482 14.12 32.41 17.10
CA ILE A 482 13.23 33.50 16.69
C ILE A 482 13.71 34.04 15.33
N GLY A 483 12.81 34.14 14.35
CA GLY A 483 13.16 34.65 13.01
C GLY A 483 14.22 33.81 12.31
N GLY A 484 14.28 32.50 12.59
CA GLY A 484 15.26 31.57 12.04
C GLY A 484 16.67 31.70 12.63
N LYS A 485 16.82 32.44 13.74
CA LYS A 485 18.11 32.67 14.40
C LYS A 485 18.11 32.19 15.84
N PRO A 486 19.18 31.52 16.29
CA PRO A 486 19.38 31.21 17.70
C PRO A 486 19.53 32.49 18.51
N GLN A 487 18.92 32.52 19.68
CA GLN A 487 19.00 33.60 20.66
C GLN A 487 19.97 33.25 21.79
N LYS A 488 20.17 34.18 22.74
CA LYS A 488 21.07 33.96 23.88
C LYS A 488 20.43 33.03 24.91
N GLU A 489 19.14 33.20 25.11
CA GLU A 489 18.31 32.45 26.03
C GLU A 489 18.04 31.05 25.49
N THR A 490 17.93 30.11 26.42
CA THR A 490 17.67 28.69 26.16
C THR A 490 16.24 28.32 26.50
N TYR A 491 15.72 27.22 25.94
CA TYR A 491 14.31 26.85 26.16
C TYR A 491 13.97 26.60 27.64
N GLU A 492 14.92 26.17 28.48
CA GLU A 492 14.70 25.98 29.93
C GLU A 492 14.26 27.26 30.68
N GLU A 493 14.55 28.42 30.12
CA GLU A 493 14.23 29.73 30.72
C GLU A 493 12.79 30.19 30.48
N PHE A 494 11.98 29.44 29.72
CA PHE A 494 10.64 29.86 29.26
C PHE A 494 9.48 29.08 29.89
N GLY A 495 9.69 28.51 31.08
CA GLY A 495 8.66 27.73 31.78
C GLY A 495 7.38 28.52 32.10
N GLU A 496 7.49 29.81 32.42
CA GLU A 496 6.32 30.65 32.70
C GLU A 496 5.52 30.98 31.43
N GLU A 497 6.19 31.22 30.30
CA GLU A 497 5.53 31.40 29.01
C GLU A 497 4.82 30.14 28.54
N MET A 498 5.38 28.95 28.82
CA MET A 498 4.71 27.68 28.53
C MET A 498 3.42 27.54 29.33
N LYS A 499 3.43 27.87 30.63
CA LYS A 499 2.21 27.90 31.46
C LYS A 499 1.16 28.85 30.89
N ILE A 500 1.55 30.06 30.48
CA ILE A 500 0.66 31.03 29.83
C ILE A 500 0.08 30.46 28.54
N PHE A 501 0.92 29.84 27.70
CA PHE A 501 0.54 29.24 26.43
C PHE A 501 -0.49 28.13 26.63
N ASP A 502 -0.20 27.14 27.48
CA ASP A 502 -1.07 25.98 27.70
C ASP A 502 -2.39 26.38 28.35
N LYS A 503 -2.35 27.28 29.35
CA LYS A 503 -3.56 27.80 29.98
C LYS A 503 -4.48 28.47 28.94
N ALA A 504 -3.92 29.35 28.11
CA ALA A 504 -4.67 30.06 27.08
C ALA A 504 -5.21 29.11 25.99
N LEU A 505 -4.42 28.11 25.58
CA LEU A 505 -4.84 27.10 24.60
C LEU A 505 -6.04 26.29 25.12
N TYR A 506 -5.99 25.82 26.36
CA TYR A 506 -7.08 25.03 26.94
C TYR A 506 -8.32 25.85 27.26
N GLU A 507 -8.17 27.13 27.61
CA GLU A 507 -9.32 28.04 27.76
C GLU A 507 -10.10 28.14 26.44
N VAL A 508 -9.40 28.34 25.31
CA VAL A 508 -10.01 28.34 23.96
C VAL A 508 -10.65 26.98 23.63
N MET A 509 -9.99 25.86 23.95
CA MET A 509 -10.55 24.52 23.70
C MET A 509 -11.81 24.23 24.54
N LEU A 510 -11.89 24.77 25.76
CA LEU A 510 -13.03 24.61 26.66
C LEU A 510 -14.25 25.46 26.25
N GLU A 511 -14.00 26.66 25.73
CA GLU A 511 -15.02 27.54 25.13
C GLU A 511 -15.71 26.87 23.95
N GLY A 512 -14.93 26.24 23.06
CA GLY A 512 -15.44 25.58 21.86
C GLY A 512 -15.84 26.56 20.75
N ASP A 513 -16.58 26.08 19.75
CA ASP A 513 -17.14 26.95 18.70
C ASP A 513 -18.26 27.85 19.23
N LYS A 514 -18.86 28.69 18.37
CA LYS A 514 -19.98 29.57 18.75
C LYS A 514 -21.18 28.85 19.38
N ASN A 515 -21.34 27.55 19.11
CA ASN A 515 -22.40 26.69 19.63
C ASN A 515 -21.87 25.76 20.75
N GLN A 516 -20.67 26.02 21.28
CA GLN A 516 -19.95 25.20 22.26
C GLN A 516 -19.66 23.77 21.77
N ARG A 517 -19.47 23.58 20.46
CA ARG A 517 -18.92 22.32 19.92
C ARG A 517 -17.45 22.22 20.26
N VAL A 518 -16.99 20.99 20.48
CA VAL A 518 -15.57 20.70 20.65
C VAL A 518 -14.80 20.94 19.35
N PHE A 519 -13.56 21.44 19.45
CA PHE A 519 -12.59 21.38 18.37
C PHE A 519 -11.98 19.98 18.29
N SER A 520 -12.31 19.20 17.26
CA SER A 520 -11.81 17.83 17.10
C SER A 520 -10.30 17.76 16.77
N PHE A 521 -9.73 18.83 16.23
CA PHE A 521 -8.34 18.91 15.79
C PHE A 521 -7.73 20.30 16.06
N PRO A 522 -6.41 20.40 16.26
CA PRO A 522 -5.48 19.28 16.45
C PRO A 522 -5.75 18.55 17.77
N ILE A 523 -5.49 17.24 17.81
CA ILE A 523 -5.66 16.44 19.02
C ILE A 523 -4.41 16.60 19.90
N PRO A 524 -4.53 17.08 21.16
CA PRO A 524 -3.41 17.17 22.08
C PRO A 524 -3.03 15.80 22.65
N THR A 525 -1.73 15.55 22.71
CA THR A 525 -1.15 14.44 23.48
C THR A 525 -0.33 15.00 24.64
N ILE A 526 -0.60 14.47 25.84
CA ILE A 526 0.04 14.88 27.09
C ILE A 526 0.91 13.73 27.61
N ASN A 527 2.18 14.02 27.82
CA ASN A 527 3.15 13.05 28.31
C ASN A 527 3.14 13.01 29.85
N ILE A 528 2.67 11.92 30.43
CA ILE A 528 2.67 11.74 31.89
C ILE A 528 3.96 11.06 32.32
N THR A 529 4.82 11.83 32.98
CA THR A 529 6.12 11.41 33.53
C THR A 529 6.06 11.25 35.05
N LYS A 530 7.12 10.70 35.66
CA LYS A 530 7.18 10.48 37.12
C LYS A 530 7.09 11.78 37.91
N ASP A 531 7.60 12.85 37.33
CA ASP A 531 7.71 14.21 37.85
C ASP A 531 6.73 15.16 37.14
N PHE A 532 5.62 14.63 36.61
CA PHE A 532 4.56 15.43 36.02
C PHE A 532 3.98 16.43 37.05
N PRO A 533 3.76 17.71 36.67
CA PRO A 533 3.32 18.77 37.58
C PRO A 533 1.81 18.70 37.89
N TRP A 534 1.40 17.73 38.70
CA TRP A 534 -0.02 17.48 39.01
C TRP A 534 -0.75 18.64 39.70
N ASP A 535 -0.02 19.45 40.48
CA ASP A 535 -0.58 20.51 41.33
C ASP A 535 -0.40 21.92 40.73
N GLU A 536 0.12 22.03 39.51
CA GLU A 536 0.24 23.31 38.80
C GLU A 536 -1.11 23.72 38.20
N SER A 537 -1.66 24.80 38.73
CA SER A 537 -2.98 25.34 38.36
C SER A 537 -3.08 25.77 36.89
N ALA A 538 -1.96 26.18 36.27
CA ALA A 538 -1.95 26.55 34.85
C ALA A 538 -2.36 25.39 33.93
N PHE A 539 -2.20 24.14 34.39
CA PHE A 539 -2.51 22.94 33.63
C PHE A 539 -3.86 22.30 33.99
N ASP A 540 -4.66 22.92 34.87
CA ASP A 540 -5.99 22.39 35.25
C ASP A 540 -6.92 22.25 34.05
N GLY A 541 -6.83 23.16 33.07
CA GLY A 541 -7.60 23.12 31.83
C GLY A 541 -7.40 21.85 31.00
N ILE A 542 -6.23 21.20 31.09
CA ILE A 542 -5.95 19.90 30.45
C ILE A 542 -6.93 18.83 30.96
N PHE A 543 -7.09 18.78 32.27
CA PHE A 543 -7.93 17.79 32.93
C PHE A 543 -9.41 18.16 32.79
N GLU A 544 -9.75 19.44 32.85
CA GLU A 544 -11.12 19.91 32.63
C GLU A 544 -11.59 19.60 31.20
N ALA A 545 -10.78 19.86 30.18
CA ALA A 545 -11.13 19.55 28.79
C ALA A 545 -11.28 18.03 28.57
N SER A 546 -10.45 17.22 29.25
CA SER A 546 -10.59 15.76 29.25
C SER A 546 -11.87 15.30 29.95
N ALA A 547 -12.28 15.98 31.02
CA ALA A 547 -13.49 15.70 31.78
C ALA A 547 -14.77 16.06 31.01
N LYS A 548 -14.77 17.24 30.36
CA LYS A 548 -15.92 17.82 29.65
C LYS A 548 -16.12 17.23 28.25
N TYR A 549 -15.05 17.17 27.47
CA TYR A 549 -15.09 16.79 26.05
C TYR A 549 -14.32 15.51 25.73
N GLY A 550 -13.36 15.10 26.57
CA GLY A 550 -12.46 14.01 26.25
C GLY A 550 -11.45 14.39 25.17
N THR A 551 -10.94 15.63 25.21
CA THR A 551 -10.05 16.19 24.18
C THR A 551 -8.73 15.41 24.07
N ASN A 552 -8.12 15.05 25.20
CA ASN A 552 -6.72 14.66 25.24
C ASN A 552 -6.47 13.17 25.05
N TYR A 553 -5.26 12.88 24.58
CA TYR A 553 -4.58 11.61 24.77
C TYR A 553 -3.55 11.74 25.90
N PHE A 554 -3.46 10.72 26.75
CA PHE A 554 -2.45 10.65 27.79
C PHE A 554 -1.47 9.52 27.46
N ALA A 555 -0.19 9.85 27.38
CA ALA A 555 0.90 8.92 27.15
C ALA A 555 1.57 8.55 28.48
N ASN A 556 1.77 7.25 28.72
CA ASN A 556 2.35 6.72 29.94
C ASN A 556 3.87 6.59 29.83
N TYR A 557 4.60 7.46 30.52
CA TYR A 557 6.05 7.37 30.68
C TYR A 557 6.49 7.00 32.12
N ILE A 558 5.55 6.76 33.03
CA ILE A 558 5.86 6.36 34.41
C ILE A 558 6.43 4.94 34.45
N ASN A 559 5.76 4.02 33.74
CA ASN A 559 6.09 2.59 33.71
C ASN A 559 6.74 2.14 32.39
N SER A 560 7.19 3.09 31.56
CA SER A 560 7.84 2.82 30.28
C SER A 560 9.36 2.72 30.46
N GLU A 561 10.00 1.80 29.73
CA GLU A 561 11.46 1.79 29.56
C GLU A 561 11.95 2.92 28.62
N MET A 562 11.04 3.57 27.89
CA MET A 562 11.32 4.70 27.00
C MET A 562 11.06 6.03 27.71
N LYS A 563 11.87 7.04 27.42
CA LYS A 563 11.69 8.42 27.86
C LYS A 563 10.79 9.20 26.88
N PRO A 564 10.15 10.31 27.28
CA PRO A 564 9.39 11.18 26.37
C PRO A 564 10.18 11.67 25.16
N GLU A 565 11.49 11.84 25.34
CA GLU A 565 12.38 12.25 24.25
C GLU A 565 12.57 11.16 23.19
N ASP A 566 12.27 9.90 23.54
CA ASP A 566 12.55 8.72 22.74
C ASP A 566 11.49 8.41 21.68
N VAL A 567 10.30 9.00 21.78
CA VAL A 567 9.15 8.69 20.92
C VAL A 567 8.56 9.98 20.37
N ARG A 568 8.83 10.33 19.09
CA ARG A 568 8.26 11.56 18.49
C ARG A 568 7.59 11.41 17.11
N SER A 569 7.31 10.19 16.61
CA SER A 569 6.32 10.00 15.51
C SER A 569 4.94 9.78 16.09
N MET A 570 4.05 10.75 15.91
CA MET A 570 2.75 10.71 16.59
C MET A 570 1.54 10.72 15.67
N CYS A 571 1.74 10.47 14.36
CA CYS A 571 0.59 10.11 13.57
C CYS A 571 0.02 8.78 14.11
N CYS A 572 -1.12 8.89 14.80
CA CYS A 572 -1.93 7.79 15.29
C CYS A 572 -1.22 6.74 16.17
N ARG A 573 -0.39 7.19 17.13
CA ARG A 573 0.04 6.44 18.35
C ARG A 573 1.33 5.60 18.22
N LEU A 574 2.15 5.79 17.17
CA LEU A 574 3.35 4.99 16.88
C LEU A 574 4.36 4.99 18.07
N ARG A 575 4.93 3.82 18.40
CA ARG A 575 5.98 3.67 19.41
C ARG A 575 7.31 3.32 18.73
N LEU A 576 8.33 4.15 18.89
CA LEU A 576 9.65 3.91 18.29
C LEU A 576 10.50 3.05 19.21
N ASN A 577 11.06 1.93 18.74
CA ASN A 577 12.23 1.34 19.38
C ASN A 577 13.48 2.03 18.84
N LEU A 578 13.97 3.02 19.58
CA LEU A 578 15.14 3.78 19.20
C LEU A 578 16.39 2.93 19.01
N THR A 579 16.59 1.84 19.74
CA THR A 579 17.79 0.99 19.57
C THR A 579 17.95 0.52 18.12
N GLU A 580 16.85 0.21 17.42
CA GLU A 580 16.87 -0.17 16.00
C GLU A 580 17.07 1.03 15.06
N LEU A 581 16.64 2.22 15.46
CA LEU A 581 16.85 3.48 14.73
C LEU A 581 18.29 3.99 14.88
N TYR A 582 18.85 3.93 16.09
CA TYR A 582 20.22 4.29 16.46
C TYR A 582 21.24 3.33 15.86
N ASN A 583 21.00 2.01 15.92
CA ASN A 583 21.87 1.00 15.29
C ASN A 583 21.95 1.13 13.75
N ARG A 584 21.06 1.92 13.13
CA ARG A 584 21.04 2.21 11.70
C ARG A 584 21.26 3.70 11.39
N GLY A 585 21.93 4.44 12.29
CA GLY A 585 22.43 5.80 12.05
C GLY A 585 21.43 6.95 12.30
N GLY A 586 20.26 6.69 12.88
CA GLY A 586 19.24 7.72 13.17
C GLY A 586 19.53 8.58 14.42
N GLY A 587 20.61 8.32 15.16
CA GLY A 587 21.00 9.11 16.33
C GLY A 587 21.88 10.31 15.99
N GLY A 588 21.38 11.24 15.18
CA GLY A 588 22.07 12.51 14.91
C GLY A 588 21.78 13.57 15.97
N LEU A 589 22.60 14.62 16.02
CA LEU A 589 22.49 15.83 16.86
C LEU A 589 21.09 16.52 16.82
N PHE A 590 20.23 16.12 15.88
CA PHE A 590 18.86 16.59 15.66
C PHE A 590 17.93 15.36 15.70
N GLY A 591 17.20 15.18 16.81
CA GLY A 591 16.51 13.94 17.17
C GLY A 591 15.60 13.36 16.08
N SER A 592 15.87 12.11 15.69
CA SER A 592 15.11 11.32 14.71
C SER A 592 13.69 10.94 15.13
N GLY A 593 13.22 11.40 16.29
CA GLY A 593 11.83 11.27 16.67
C GLY A 593 10.91 12.08 15.74
N SER A 594 11.30 13.27 15.30
CA SER A 594 10.55 14.09 14.33
C SER A 594 10.93 13.67 12.89
N ASN A 595 10.07 13.92 11.89
CA ASN A 595 10.21 13.42 10.51
C ASN A 595 10.13 11.89 10.36
N THR A 596 9.27 11.27 11.17
CA THR A 596 8.96 9.84 11.16
C THR A 596 7.46 9.65 10.97
N GLY A 597 7.06 8.47 10.49
CA GLY A 597 5.68 8.24 10.10
C GLY A 597 5.41 6.82 9.65
N SER A 598 4.41 6.62 8.79
CA SER A 598 4.13 5.33 8.16
C SER A 598 3.99 5.50 6.65
N ILE A 599 4.63 4.61 5.89
CA ILE A 599 4.45 4.49 4.44
C ILE A 599 3.02 4.04 4.12
N GLY A 600 2.46 3.17 4.95
CA GLY A 600 1.20 2.51 4.70
C GLY A 600 0.85 1.55 5.82
N VAL A 601 -0.45 1.31 5.98
CA VAL A 601 -0.99 0.32 6.92
C VAL A 601 -1.69 -0.77 6.12
N VAL A 602 -1.35 -2.04 6.39
CA VAL A 602 -2.11 -3.21 5.93
C VAL A 602 -2.69 -3.93 7.13
N THR A 603 -4.02 -3.97 7.23
CA THR A 603 -4.74 -4.61 8.34
C THR A 603 -5.17 -6.03 8.00
N ILE A 604 -4.81 -6.97 8.86
CA ILE A 604 -5.14 -8.39 8.74
C ILE A 604 -6.52 -8.67 9.33
N ASN A 605 -7.35 -9.39 8.57
CA ASN A 605 -8.66 -9.88 8.98
C ASN A 605 -8.51 -11.20 9.77
N LEU A 606 -8.31 -11.10 11.09
CA LEU A 606 -8.15 -12.27 11.94
C LEU A 606 -9.42 -13.14 12.04
N PRO A 607 -10.66 -12.61 12.10
CA PRO A 607 -11.87 -13.42 12.15
C PRO A 607 -11.94 -14.47 11.04
N ARG A 608 -11.63 -14.07 9.80
CA ARG A 608 -11.59 -14.98 8.66
C ARG A 608 -10.53 -16.08 8.84
N ILE A 609 -9.37 -15.77 9.41
CA ILE A 609 -8.33 -16.77 9.69
C ILE A 609 -8.83 -17.75 10.76
N GLY A 610 -9.41 -17.23 11.85
CA GLY A 610 -9.98 -18.06 12.92
C GLY A 610 -11.05 -19.01 12.42
N TYR A 611 -11.96 -18.53 11.57
CA TYR A 611 -13.04 -19.32 10.98
C TYR A 611 -12.55 -20.44 10.04
N LEU A 612 -11.51 -20.16 9.24
CA LEU A 612 -11.00 -21.09 8.23
C LEU A 612 -9.98 -22.11 8.75
N SER A 613 -9.57 -22.00 10.02
CA SER A 613 -8.57 -22.87 10.62
C SER A 613 -9.23 -23.89 11.55
N LYS A 614 -8.75 -25.14 11.51
CA LYS A 614 -9.18 -26.21 12.42
C LYS A 614 -8.10 -26.56 13.44
N THR A 615 -6.85 -26.26 13.12
CA THR A 615 -5.71 -26.49 14.03
C THR A 615 -4.92 -25.21 14.27
N LYS A 616 -4.19 -25.17 15.38
CA LYS A 616 -3.28 -24.06 15.72
C LYS A 616 -2.21 -23.87 14.64
N LYS A 617 -1.70 -24.96 14.07
CA LYS A 617 -0.73 -24.94 12.97
C LYS A 617 -1.30 -24.22 11.75
N GLU A 618 -2.49 -24.61 11.29
CA GLU A 618 -3.16 -23.96 10.16
C GLU A 618 -3.43 -22.47 10.41
N PHE A 619 -3.81 -22.08 11.63
CA PHE A 619 -3.99 -20.68 12.01
C PHE A 619 -2.72 -19.86 11.76
N PHE A 620 -1.57 -20.31 12.25
CA PHE A 620 -0.31 -19.60 12.11
C PHE A 620 0.27 -19.66 10.69
N GLU A 621 0.06 -20.75 9.96
CA GLU A 621 0.43 -20.84 8.54
C GLU A 621 -0.34 -19.80 7.71
N ARG A 622 -1.67 -19.75 7.84
CA ARG A 622 -2.51 -18.74 7.15
C ARG A 622 -2.14 -17.32 7.55
N LEU A 623 -1.92 -17.07 8.84
CA LEU A 623 -1.50 -15.75 9.33
C LEU A 623 -0.16 -15.35 8.71
N GLY A 624 0.81 -16.27 8.69
CA GLY A 624 2.12 -16.07 8.07
C GLY A 624 2.02 -15.71 6.59
N GLU A 625 1.25 -16.49 5.81
CA GLU A 625 1.04 -16.23 4.38
C GLU A 625 0.45 -14.84 4.12
N ILE A 626 -0.56 -14.43 4.90
CA ILE A 626 -1.17 -13.11 4.76
C ILE A 626 -0.22 -11.98 5.19
N MET A 627 0.60 -12.19 6.22
CA MET A 627 1.64 -11.24 6.62
C MET A 627 2.73 -11.10 5.55
N ASP A 628 3.13 -12.19 4.89
CA ASP A 628 4.11 -12.16 3.81
C ASP A 628 3.59 -11.33 2.62
N LEU A 629 2.30 -11.46 2.28
CA LEU A 629 1.63 -10.61 1.28
C LEU A 629 1.52 -9.14 1.73
N ALA A 630 1.28 -8.89 3.02
CA ALA A 630 1.24 -7.52 3.55
C ALA A 630 2.61 -6.84 3.44
N LYS A 631 3.70 -7.56 3.75
CA LYS A 631 5.09 -7.12 3.54
C LYS A 631 5.31 -6.73 2.08
N GLU A 632 5.04 -7.63 1.14
CA GLU A 632 5.23 -7.35 -0.29
C GLU A 632 4.46 -6.09 -0.74
N SER A 633 3.21 -5.94 -0.30
CA SER A 633 2.41 -4.75 -0.62
C SER A 633 3.02 -3.45 -0.09
N LEU A 634 3.59 -3.46 1.11
CA LEU A 634 4.20 -2.28 1.74
C LEU A 634 5.53 -1.92 1.09
N GLU A 635 6.35 -2.91 0.76
CA GLU A 635 7.64 -2.71 0.08
C GLU A 635 7.45 -2.17 -1.34
N ILE A 636 6.47 -2.70 -2.10
CA ILE A 636 6.09 -2.14 -3.41
C ILE A 636 5.71 -0.67 -3.24
N LYS A 637 4.84 -0.36 -2.27
CA LYS A 637 4.41 1.03 -2.04
C LYS A 637 5.59 1.94 -1.71
N ARG A 638 6.46 1.53 -0.78
CA ARG A 638 7.66 2.30 -0.38
C ARG A 638 8.50 2.64 -1.60
N LYS A 639 8.88 1.62 -2.39
CA LYS A 639 9.68 1.80 -3.60
C LYS A 639 9.01 2.77 -4.59
N THR A 640 7.70 2.65 -4.77
CA THR A 640 6.95 3.54 -5.67
C THR A 640 6.98 4.99 -5.20
N ILE A 641 6.69 5.25 -3.92
CA ILE A 641 6.63 6.63 -3.43
C ILE A 641 8.02 7.26 -3.26
N GLU A 642 9.07 6.47 -2.98
CA GLU A 642 10.46 6.97 -3.02
C GLU A 642 10.84 7.43 -4.44
N ASN A 643 10.49 6.64 -5.45
CA ASN A 643 10.69 7.06 -6.83
C ASN A 643 9.86 8.30 -7.20
N PHE A 644 8.64 8.45 -6.66
CA PHE A 644 7.80 9.62 -6.92
C PHE A 644 8.33 10.90 -6.25
N ILE A 645 8.84 10.83 -5.01
CA ILE A 645 9.44 11.99 -4.34
C ILE A 645 10.73 12.42 -5.04
N GLU A 646 11.54 11.47 -5.52
CA GLU A 646 12.76 11.75 -6.28
C GLU A 646 12.45 12.48 -7.60
N LYS A 647 11.36 12.10 -8.26
CA LYS A 647 10.81 12.76 -9.46
C LYS A 647 10.07 14.07 -9.18
N GLY A 648 9.96 14.48 -7.91
CA GLY A 648 9.38 15.77 -7.52
C GLY A 648 7.86 15.79 -7.34
N LEU A 649 7.19 14.64 -7.20
CA LEU A 649 5.72 14.57 -7.03
C LEU A 649 5.22 14.98 -5.63
N TYR A 650 6.10 15.02 -4.62
CA TYR A 650 5.79 15.53 -3.28
C TYR A 650 6.79 16.63 -2.90
N PRO A 651 6.69 17.80 -3.56
CA PRO A 651 7.72 18.83 -3.48
C PRO A 651 7.90 19.41 -2.06
N TYR A 652 6.84 19.52 -1.25
CA TYR A 652 6.99 20.01 0.13
C TYR A 652 7.62 18.95 1.03
N SER A 653 7.15 17.71 0.97
CA SER A 653 7.73 16.58 1.68
C SER A 653 9.20 16.40 1.32
N ARG A 654 9.56 16.55 0.04
CA ARG A 654 10.96 16.51 -0.44
C ARG A 654 11.83 17.56 0.25
N PHE A 655 11.33 18.78 0.40
CA PHE A 655 12.07 19.86 1.04
C PHE A 655 12.30 19.59 2.52
N TYR A 656 11.25 19.25 3.26
CA TYR A 656 11.33 19.04 4.72
C TYR A 656 11.99 17.70 5.10
N LEU A 657 11.94 16.67 4.24
CA LEU A 657 12.65 15.39 4.43
C LEU A 657 14.07 15.38 3.85
N SER A 658 14.55 16.49 3.29
CA SER A 658 15.89 16.57 2.69
C SER A 658 17.02 16.22 3.67
N GLY A 659 16.85 16.51 4.96
CA GLY A 659 17.78 16.10 6.01
C GLY A 659 17.86 14.57 6.14
N VAL A 660 16.71 13.88 6.12
CA VAL A 660 16.63 12.41 6.17
C VAL A 660 17.30 11.80 4.95
N LYS A 661 17.02 12.33 3.74
CA LYS A 661 17.65 11.89 2.49
C LYS A 661 19.17 12.02 2.55
N LYS A 662 19.72 13.13 3.07
CA LYS A 662 21.17 13.30 3.23
C LYS A 662 21.79 12.28 4.19
N MET A 663 21.08 11.91 5.25
CA MET A 663 21.59 10.98 6.27
C MET A 663 21.44 9.50 5.89
N ARG A 664 20.38 9.14 5.15
CA ARG A 664 19.97 7.73 4.96
C ARG A 664 19.77 7.33 3.50
N ASP A 665 20.05 8.24 2.57
CA ASP A 665 19.86 8.06 1.12
C ASP A 665 18.42 7.73 0.67
N GLU A 666 17.42 7.94 1.53
CA GLU A 666 16.00 7.81 1.22
C GLU A 666 15.21 8.88 2.00
N TYR A 667 14.12 9.41 1.44
CA TYR A 667 13.34 10.47 2.12
C TYR A 667 12.50 9.91 3.26
N TYR A 668 11.93 8.73 3.07
CA TYR A 668 11.04 8.04 3.99
C TYR A 668 11.72 6.88 4.74
N ALA A 669 13.05 6.88 4.83
CA ALA A 669 13.83 5.89 5.62
C ALA A 669 13.34 5.76 7.07
N ASN A 670 12.82 6.86 7.62
CA ASN A 670 12.30 6.97 8.98
C ASN A 670 10.81 6.62 9.10
N HIS A 671 10.15 6.22 8.01
CA HIS A 671 8.74 5.83 8.01
C HIS A 671 8.59 4.31 8.12
N PHE A 672 7.63 3.85 8.93
CA PHE A 672 7.33 2.44 9.15
C PHE A 672 6.52 1.82 8.00
N SER A 673 6.80 0.55 7.74
CA SER A 673 5.89 -0.37 7.06
C SER A 673 4.97 -0.99 8.11
N THR A 674 3.72 -0.54 8.18
CA THR A 674 2.82 -0.90 9.29
C THR A 674 1.91 -2.07 8.94
N ILE A 675 1.97 -3.11 9.76
CA ILE A 675 1.01 -4.22 9.70
C ILE A 675 0.13 -4.13 10.94
N GLY A 676 -1.18 -4.11 10.72
CA GLY A 676 -2.16 -4.07 11.80
C GLY A 676 -3.11 -5.25 11.75
N LEU A 677 -4.06 -5.30 12.69
CA LEU A 677 -5.07 -6.36 12.78
C LEU A 677 -6.41 -5.82 13.26
N VAL A 678 -7.46 -6.57 12.97
CA VAL A 678 -8.83 -6.33 13.46
C VAL A 678 -9.50 -7.66 13.83
N GLY A 679 -10.39 -7.64 14.82
CA GLY A 679 -11.28 -8.73 15.16
C GLY A 679 -10.62 -9.92 15.87
N MET A 680 -9.62 -9.70 16.73
CA MET A 680 -9.02 -10.79 17.51
C MET A 680 -10.10 -11.51 18.34
N ASN A 681 -11.01 -10.77 18.98
CA ASN A 681 -12.09 -11.38 19.75
C ASN A 681 -12.93 -12.34 18.91
N GLU A 682 -13.38 -11.90 17.73
CA GLU A 682 -14.18 -12.74 16.84
C GLU A 682 -13.34 -13.88 16.23
N ALA A 683 -12.05 -13.70 16.00
CA ALA A 683 -11.14 -14.78 15.59
C ALA A 683 -11.10 -15.90 16.63
N LEU A 684 -11.00 -15.56 17.91
CA LEU A 684 -11.02 -16.51 19.01
C LEU A 684 -12.38 -17.21 19.14
N LEU A 685 -13.49 -16.47 19.00
CA LEU A 685 -14.82 -17.06 19.00
C LEU A 685 -14.99 -18.09 17.88
N ASN A 686 -14.54 -17.75 16.67
CA ASN A 686 -14.64 -18.65 15.51
C ASN A 686 -13.70 -19.87 15.60
N PHE A 687 -12.53 -19.73 16.25
CA PHE A 687 -11.50 -20.77 16.29
C PHE A 687 -11.54 -21.64 17.56
N LEU A 688 -11.65 -21.01 18.73
CA LEU A 688 -11.62 -21.66 20.04
C LEU A 688 -13.01 -21.84 20.66
N GLY A 689 -14.02 -21.08 20.21
CA GLY A 689 -15.32 -20.99 20.88
C GLY A 689 -15.31 -20.13 22.16
N GLU A 690 -14.19 -19.45 22.46
CA GLU A 690 -14.01 -18.62 23.65
C GLU A 690 -13.63 -17.19 23.26
N ASN A 691 -14.05 -16.20 24.05
CA ASN A 691 -13.75 -14.78 23.77
C ASN A 691 -12.35 -14.37 24.28
N ILE A 692 -11.93 -13.14 23.96
CA ILE A 692 -10.59 -12.63 24.34
C ILE A 692 -10.38 -12.45 25.85
N ALA A 693 -11.44 -12.37 26.63
CA ALA A 693 -11.35 -12.17 28.07
C ALA A 693 -11.16 -13.48 28.86
N SER A 694 -11.49 -14.62 28.25
CA SER A 694 -11.20 -15.94 28.81
C SER A 694 -9.69 -16.13 29.01
N LYS A 695 -9.29 -16.92 30.03
CA LYS A 695 -7.86 -17.21 30.27
C LYS A 695 -7.20 -17.86 29.04
N ARG A 696 -7.90 -18.78 28.37
CA ARG A 696 -7.41 -19.48 27.19
C ARG A 696 -7.37 -18.57 25.96
N GLY A 697 -8.44 -17.80 25.71
CA GLY A 697 -8.51 -16.84 24.62
C GLY A 697 -7.45 -15.75 24.72
N ARG A 698 -7.25 -15.18 25.91
CA ARG A 698 -6.20 -14.17 26.15
C ARG A 698 -4.80 -14.73 25.92
N LYS A 699 -4.53 -15.94 26.42
CA LYS A 699 -3.25 -16.63 26.19
C LYS A 699 -3.00 -16.82 24.69
N PHE A 700 -4.00 -17.29 23.95
CA PHE A 700 -3.86 -17.48 22.50
C PHE A 700 -3.70 -16.15 21.75
N ALA A 701 -4.41 -15.09 22.14
CA ALA A 701 -4.22 -13.75 21.56
C ALA A 701 -2.79 -13.24 21.75
N LEU A 702 -2.19 -13.44 22.92
CA LEU A 702 -0.78 -13.10 23.18
C LEU A 702 0.16 -13.90 22.27
N GLU A 703 -0.06 -15.21 22.12
CA GLU A 703 0.71 -16.05 21.19
C GLU A 703 0.60 -15.57 19.73
N VAL A 704 -0.59 -15.12 19.31
CA VAL A 704 -0.79 -14.53 17.98
C VAL A 704 -0.01 -13.23 17.82
N LEU A 705 -0.07 -12.32 18.81
CA LEU A 705 0.67 -11.06 18.76
C LEU A 705 2.19 -11.28 18.76
N ASP A 706 2.69 -12.23 19.55
CA ASP A 706 4.12 -12.57 19.56
C ASP A 706 4.58 -13.16 18.23
N PHE A 707 3.80 -14.07 17.63
CA PHE A 707 4.09 -14.58 16.29
C PHE A 707 4.17 -13.46 15.25
N MET A 708 3.23 -12.50 15.30
CA MET A 708 3.25 -11.35 14.39
C MET A 708 4.51 -10.52 14.59
N ARG A 709 4.89 -10.21 15.83
CA ARG A 709 6.12 -9.46 16.14
C ARG A 709 7.37 -10.17 15.62
N ASP A 710 7.48 -11.47 15.83
CA ASP A 710 8.61 -12.27 15.35
C ASP A 710 8.73 -12.24 13.82
N ARG A 711 7.59 -12.26 13.11
CA ARG A 711 7.55 -12.07 11.65
C ARG A 711 8.02 -10.67 11.25
N LEU A 712 7.58 -9.62 11.92
CA LEU A 712 8.03 -8.25 11.64
C LEU A 712 9.54 -8.12 11.81
N VAL A 713 10.14 -8.66 12.88
CA VAL A 713 11.59 -8.66 13.08
C VAL A 713 12.32 -9.33 11.92
N LYS A 714 11.78 -10.45 11.39
CA LYS A 714 12.34 -11.11 10.20
C LYS A 714 12.26 -10.22 8.97
N TYR A 715 11.13 -9.54 8.73
CA TYR A 715 10.98 -8.61 7.62
C TYR A 715 11.96 -7.45 7.71
N GLN A 716 12.18 -6.89 8.90
CA GLN A 716 13.16 -5.80 9.09
C GLN A 716 14.59 -6.21 8.76
N LYS A 717 14.96 -7.48 9.04
CA LYS A 717 16.25 -8.05 8.69
C LYS A 717 16.36 -8.33 7.19
N GLU A 718 15.28 -8.82 6.58
CA GLU A 718 15.21 -9.17 5.17
C GLU A 718 15.27 -7.94 4.25
N THR A 719 14.46 -6.91 4.53
CA THR A 719 14.27 -5.78 3.62
C THR A 719 15.12 -4.57 3.96
N GLY A 720 15.69 -4.50 5.17
CA GLY A 720 16.39 -3.31 5.66
C GLY A 720 15.47 -2.16 6.06
N ASN A 721 14.15 -2.29 5.89
CA ASN A 721 13.16 -1.31 6.31
C ASN A 721 12.67 -1.55 7.74
N ILE A 722 12.10 -0.52 8.36
CA ILE A 722 11.50 -0.61 9.70
C ILE A 722 10.01 -0.96 9.61
N TYR A 723 9.55 -1.82 10.53
CA TYR A 723 8.22 -2.37 10.59
C TYR A 723 7.63 -2.25 11.99
N ASN A 724 6.32 -2.14 12.08
CA ASN A 724 5.66 -2.14 13.37
C ASN A 724 4.27 -2.79 13.33
N LEU A 725 3.85 -3.22 14.52
CA LEU A 725 2.55 -3.83 14.76
C LEU A 725 1.59 -2.79 15.30
N GLU A 726 0.49 -2.54 14.60
CA GLU A 726 -0.49 -1.52 14.97
C GLU A 726 -1.84 -2.10 15.41
N GLN A 727 -2.38 -1.51 16.48
CA GLN A 727 -3.76 -1.65 16.92
C GLN A 727 -4.64 -0.75 16.04
N THR A 728 -4.90 -1.20 14.81
CA THR A 728 -5.66 -0.46 13.79
C THR A 728 -6.99 0.10 14.33
N PRO A 729 -7.24 1.42 14.23
CA PRO A 729 -8.52 2.05 14.62
C PRO A 729 -9.74 1.52 13.85
N ALA A 730 -9.52 1.00 12.64
CA ALA A 730 -10.47 0.25 11.84
C ALA A 730 -11.85 0.90 11.64
N GLU A 731 -11.93 2.23 11.50
CA GLU A 731 -13.17 3.00 11.34
C GLU A 731 -14.13 2.35 10.33
N SER A 732 -13.72 2.28 9.07
CA SER A 732 -14.51 1.65 7.99
C SER A 732 -14.18 0.17 7.82
N THR A 733 -12.94 -0.24 8.16
CA THR A 733 -12.44 -1.59 7.93
C THR A 733 -13.15 -2.63 8.79
N SER A 734 -13.49 -2.30 10.04
CA SER A 734 -14.24 -3.18 10.95
C SER A 734 -15.57 -3.62 10.35
N TYR A 735 -16.41 -2.65 9.95
CA TYR A 735 -17.71 -2.91 9.35
C TYR A 735 -17.61 -3.62 7.99
N ARG A 736 -16.75 -3.10 7.10
CA ARG A 736 -16.66 -3.60 5.73
C ARG A 736 -16.14 -5.04 5.66
N LEU A 737 -15.18 -5.41 6.49
CA LEU A 737 -14.67 -6.79 6.52
C LEU A 737 -15.72 -7.74 7.09
N ALA A 738 -16.38 -7.37 8.17
CA ALA A 738 -17.45 -8.17 8.76
C ALA A 738 -18.61 -8.39 7.77
N LEU A 739 -19.02 -7.35 7.04
CA LEU A 739 -20.05 -7.44 6.02
C LEU A 739 -19.67 -8.41 4.89
N GLY A 740 -18.47 -8.26 4.32
CA GLY A 740 -17.99 -9.14 3.25
C GLY A 740 -17.72 -10.58 3.69
N ASP A 741 -17.41 -10.78 4.98
CA ASP A 741 -17.33 -12.11 5.57
C ASP A 741 -18.70 -12.73 5.77
N LYS A 742 -19.67 -12.00 6.31
CA LYS A 742 -21.05 -12.48 6.48
C LYS A 742 -21.73 -12.83 5.16
N GLU A 743 -21.41 -12.12 4.08
CA GLU A 743 -21.90 -12.48 2.74
C GLU A 743 -21.33 -13.81 2.25
N LYS A 744 -20.04 -14.06 2.51
CA LYS A 744 -19.34 -15.25 2.01
C LYS A 744 -19.50 -16.47 2.91
N TYR A 745 -19.54 -16.27 4.22
CA TYR A 745 -19.61 -17.26 5.28
C TYR A 745 -20.71 -16.84 6.26
N PRO A 746 -22.00 -17.13 5.97
CA PRO A 746 -23.12 -16.60 6.76
C PRO A 746 -23.09 -16.91 8.26
N ASP A 747 -22.47 -18.04 8.61
CA ASP A 747 -22.30 -18.58 9.96
C ASP A 747 -21.05 -18.05 10.70
N ILE A 748 -20.14 -17.31 10.04
CA ILE A 748 -18.98 -16.72 10.70
C ILE A 748 -19.42 -15.78 11.83
N ILE A 749 -18.81 -15.89 13.00
CA ILE A 749 -19.14 -15.06 14.15
C ILE A 749 -18.57 -13.66 13.95
N ALA A 750 -19.42 -12.65 14.11
CA ALA A 750 -19.08 -11.23 14.11
C ALA A 750 -19.89 -10.53 15.23
N ALA A 751 -19.43 -9.37 15.70
CA ALA A 751 -20.21 -8.52 16.60
C ALA A 751 -21.29 -7.76 15.82
N GLY A 752 -22.18 -7.05 16.51
CA GLY A 752 -23.27 -6.33 15.89
C GLY A 752 -24.50 -7.18 15.57
N THR A 753 -25.40 -6.61 14.78
CA THR A 753 -26.59 -7.32 14.31
C THR A 753 -26.32 -8.04 12.99
N LYS A 754 -27.23 -8.95 12.59
CA LYS A 754 -27.18 -9.58 11.26
C LYS A 754 -27.15 -8.54 10.12
N LYS A 755 -27.84 -7.41 10.28
CA LYS A 755 -27.93 -6.34 9.28
C LYS A 755 -26.69 -5.44 9.30
N VAL A 756 -26.14 -5.19 10.49
CA VAL A 756 -25.00 -4.28 10.68
C VAL A 756 -23.91 -4.99 11.48
N PRO A 757 -23.21 -5.96 10.87
CA PRO A 757 -22.15 -6.70 11.54
C PRO A 757 -20.86 -5.88 11.57
N PHE A 758 -20.09 -5.98 12.65
CA PHE A 758 -18.77 -5.34 12.74
C PHE A 758 -17.78 -6.25 13.47
N TYR A 759 -16.49 -5.96 13.33
CA TYR A 759 -15.44 -6.63 14.09
C TYR A 759 -14.89 -5.74 15.19
N THR A 760 -14.60 -6.33 16.34
CA THR A 760 -14.00 -5.61 17.46
C THR A 760 -12.64 -5.04 17.02
N ASN A 761 -12.36 -3.79 17.41
CA ASN A 761 -11.13 -3.11 17.01
C ASN A 761 -9.91 -3.90 17.51
N SER A 762 -9.06 -4.32 16.57
CA SER A 762 -7.80 -5.04 16.86
C SER A 762 -7.93 -6.17 17.87
N SER A 763 -7.29 -6.04 19.04
CA SER A 763 -7.35 -6.98 20.17
C SER A 763 -8.04 -6.39 21.40
N GLN A 764 -8.91 -5.40 21.18
CA GLN A 764 -9.71 -4.83 22.26
C GLN A 764 -10.74 -5.82 22.78
N LEU A 765 -11.22 -5.57 24.00
CA LEU A 765 -12.40 -6.22 24.53
C LEU A 765 -13.63 -5.85 23.67
N PRO A 766 -14.65 -6.72 23.59
CA PRO A 766 -15.96 -6.34 23.09
C PRO A 766 -16.45 -5.08 23.80
N VAL A 767 -17.05 -4.15 23.06
CA VAL A 767 -17.49 -2.84 23.60
C VAL A 767 -18.56 -2.93 24.69
N ASN A 768 -19.20 -4.10 24.84
CA ASN A 768 -20.22 -4.38 25.83
C ASN A 768 -19.74 -5.33 26.96
N TYR A 769 -18.44 -5.59 27.06
CA TYR A 769 -17.90 -6.63 27.94
C TYR A 769 -18.05 -6.30 29.44
N THR A 770 -17.57 -5.13 29.88
CA THR A 770 -17.59 -4.72 31.29
C THR A 770 -17.78 -3.21 31.42
N ASP A 771 -18.34 -2.75 32.55
CA ASP A 771 -18.39 -1.35 32.97
C ASP A 771 -17.32 -1.00 34.01
N ASP A 772 -16.45 -1.95 34.36
CA ASP A 772 -15.34 -1.78 35.29
C ASP A 772 -14.04 -1.42 34.55
N ILE A 773 -13.53 -0.21 34.84
CA ILE A 773 -12.30 0.32 34.22
C ILE A 773 -11.09 -0.56 34.56
N PHE A 774 -10.96 -0.99 35.81
CA PHE A 774 -9.78 -1.72 36.28
C PHE A 774 -9.79 -3.17 35.82
N GLU A 775 -10.96 -3.78 35.68
CA GLU A 775 -11.08 -5.07 35.00
C GLU A 775 -10.62 -4.97 33.54
N ALA A 776 -11.11 -3.98 32.80
CA ALA A 776 -10.72 -3.77 31.40
C ALA A 776 -9.21 -3.53 31.26
N LEU A 777 -8.63 -2.68 32.13
CA LEU A 777 -7.19 -2.43 32.18
C LEU A 777 -6.40 -3.72 32.45
N LYS A 778 -6.78 -4.52 33.46
CA LYS A 778 -6.11 -5.81 33.77
C LYS A 778 -6.14 -6.81 32.62
N LEU A 779 -7.21 -6.81 31.82
CA LEU A 779 -7.34 -7.70 30.68
C LEU A 779 -6.58 -7.21 29.44
N GLN A 780 -6.42 -5.89 29.29
CA GLN A 780 -5.87 -5.26 28.09
C GLN A 780 -4.40 -4.82 28.21
N ASP A 781 -3.88 -4.65 29.42
CA ASP A 781 -2.53 -4.11 29.66
C ASP A 781 -1.45 -4.88 28.89
N GLU A 782 -1.38 -6.20 29.08
CA GLU A 782 -0.38 -7.05 28.43
C GLU A 782 -0.55 -7.09 26.91
N LEU A 783 -1.79 -7.20 26.41
CA LEU A 783 -2.10 -7.24 24.98
C LEU A 783 -1.68 -5.93 24.29
N THR A 784 -2.01 -4.79 24.90
CA THR A 784 -1.69 -3.46 24.37
C THR A 784 -0.18 -3.23 24.33
N CYS A 785 0.55 -3.75 25.32
CA CYS A 785 2.01 -3.65 25.37
C CYS A 785 2.73 -4.47 24.29
N LYS A 786 2.07 -5.44 23.63
CA LYS A 786 2.66 -6.19 22.50
C LYS A 786 2.76 -5.35 21.22
N TYR A 787 1.98 -4.29 21.10
CA TYR A 787 2.03 -3.44 19.92
C TYR A 787 3.30 -2.57 19.93
N THR A 788 4.03 -2.61 18.81
CA THR A 788 5.22 -1.77 18.57
C THR A 788 4.90 -0.55 17.73
N GLY A 789 3.63 -0.37 17.35
CA GLY A 789 3.11 0.80 16.64
C GLY A 789 1.98 1.44 17.42
N GLY A 790 0.98 1.95 16.67
CA GLY A 790 -0.17 2.62 17.25
C GLY A 790 -0.96 1.77 18.23
N SER A 791 -1.07 2.17 19.51
CA SER A 791 -1.96 1.50 20.49
C SER A 791 -2.61 2.48 21.45
N VAL A 792 -3.85 2.21 21.88
CA VAL A 792 -4.56 3.01 22.88
C VAL A 792 -5.72 2.22 23.47
N LEU A 793 -5.97 2.42 24.76
CA LEU A 793 -7.20 2.01 25.40
C LEU A 793 -8.13 3.22 25.60
N HIS A 794 -9.30 3.18 24.97
CA HIS A 794 -10.32 4.22 25.14
C HIS A 794 -11.19 3.90 26.35
N LEU A 795 -11.20 4.78 27.35
CA LEU A 795 -12.09 4.71 28.50
C LEU A 795 -13.37 5.49 28.17
N PHE A 796 -14.33 4.79 27.56
CA PHE A 796 -15.63 5.35 27.21
C PHE A 796 -16.50 5.58 28.45
N LEU A 797 -16.61 6.84 28.85
CA LEU A 797 -17.42 7.32 29.95
C LEU A 797 -18.83 7.65 29.45
N GLY A 798 -19.83 7.52 30.32
CA GLY A 798 -21.22 7.87 30.00
C GLY A 798 -21.37 9.37 29.80
N GLU A 799 -21.08 10.14 30.84
CA GLU A 799 -21.17 11.60 30.84
C GLU A 799 -19.86 12.21 31.34
N ARG A 800 -19.81 13.54 31.44
CA ARG A 800 -18.63 14.26 31.91
C ARG A 800 -18.28 13.88 33.35
N ILE A 801 -17.03 14.10 33.72
CA ILE A 801 -16.60 14.06 35.12
C ILE A 801 -16.69 15.49 35.67
N SER A 802 -17.45 15.71 36.74
CA SER A 802 -17.64 17.07 37.29
C SER A 802 -16.43 17.59 38.06
N ASP A 803 -15.67 16.71 38.71
CA ASP A 803 -14.51 17.05 39.53
C ASP A 803 -13.19 16.72 38.82
N ILE A 804 -12.37 17.74 38.59
CA ILE A 804 -11.05 17.60 37.95
C ILE A 804 -10.08 16.75 38.80
N GLN A 805 -10.22 16.75 40.12
CA GLN A 805 -9.34 15.98 41.01
C GLN A 805 -9.58 14.48 40.85
N THR A 806 -10.82 14.09 40.57
CA THR A 806 -11.18 12.72 40.19
C THR A 806 -10.46 12.30 38.90
N VAL A 807 -10.38 13.19 37.90
CA VAL A 807 -9.65 12.93 36.65
C VAL A 807 -8.15 12.73 36.90
N LYS A 808 -7.53 13.66 37.63
CA LYS A 808 -6.10 13.60 37.98
C LYS A 808 -5.77 12.30 38.71
N LYS A 809 -6.55 11.96 39.76
CA LYS A 809 -6.38 10.74 40.56
C LYS A 809 -6.55 9.48 39.71
N LEU A 810 -7.54 9.44 38.81
CA LEU A 810 -7.75 8.30 37.93
C LEU A 810 -6.55 8.07 37.01
N ILE A 811 -6.07 9.10 36.30
CA ILE A 811 -4.92 8.97 35.39
C ILE A 811 -3.67 8.55 36.17
N LYS A 812 -3.38 9.23 37.29
CA LYS A 812 -2.24 8.90 38.16
C LYS A 812 -2.30 7.45 38.63
N LYS A 813 -3.47 6.98 39.04
CA LYS A 813 -3.67 5.61 39.49
C LYS A 813 -3.48 4.59 38.36
N ILE A 814 -4.03 4.86 37.17
CA ILE A 814 -3.86 3.96 36.02
C ILE A 814 -2.39 3.84 35.66
N PHE A 815 -1.69 4.96 35.50
CA PHE A 815 -0.28 4.94 35.08
C PHE A 815 0.70 4.51 36.17
N ALA A 816 0.30 4.53 37.45
CA ALA A 816 1.07 3.89 38.52
C ALA A 816 0.98 2.36 38.46
N ASN A 817 -0.17 1.80 38.06
CA ASN A 817 -0.45 0.36 38.18
C ASN A 817 -0.35 -0.44 36.88
N PHE A 818 -0.43 0.22 35.71
CA PHE A 818 -0.45 -0.42 34.40
C PHE A 818 0.67 0.12 33.49
N LYS A 819 1.07 -0.70 32.51
CA LYS A 819 2.18 -0.42 31.58
C LYS A 819 1.72 0.07 30.20
N LEU A 820 0.43 -0.04 29.90
CA LEU A 820 -0.14 0.32 28.61
C LEU A 820 0.22 1.76 28.21
N PRO A 821 0.52 1.99 26.92
CA PRO A 821 1.21 3.22 26.52
C PRO A 821 0.31 4.44 26.44
N TYR A 822 -0.96 4.27 26.04
CA TYR A 822 -1.89 5.38 25.86
C TYR A 822 -3.27 5.06 26.43
N ILE A 823 -3.86 6.06 27.08
CA ILE A 823 -5.30 6.07 27.41
C ILE A 823 -5.96 7.35 26.93
N THR A 824 -7.28 7.28 26.89
CA THR A 824 -8.12 8.45 26.68
C THR A 824 -9.33 8.37 27.60
N LEU A 825 -9.78 9.50 28.13
CA LEU A 825 -11.09 9.60 28.77
C LEU A 825 -12.08 10.11 27.72
N THR A 826 -13.24 9.46 27.60
CA THR A 826 -14.19 9.77 26.51
C THR A 826 -15.61 9.86 27.07
N PRO A 827 -16.03 11.03 27.57
CA PRO A 827 -17.43 11.28 27.90
C PRO A 827 -18.29 11.37 26.65
N THR A 828 -19.58 11.04 26.78
CA THR A 828 -20.60 11.37 25.78
C THR A 828 -21.29 12.67 26.19
N PHE A 829 -21.50 13.56 25.23
CA PHE A 829 -22.15 14.84 25.44
C PHE A 829 -22.97 15.21 24.20
N SER A 830 -23.86 16.18 24.33
CA SER A 830 -24.75 16.58 23.25
C SER A 830 -24.68 18.08 23.01
N ILE A 831 -24.87 18.51 21.76
CA ILE A 831 -24.91 19.92 21.39
C ILE A 831 -26.30 20.27 20.88
N CYS A 832 -26.95 21.18 21.59
CA CYS A 832 -28.23 21.76 21.21
C CYS A 832 -28.02 23.03 20.37
N PRO A 833 -28.78 23.25 19.29
CA PRO A 833 -28.67 24.46 18.48
C PRO A 833 -29.00 25.75 19.24
N SER A 834 -29.76 25.66 20.34
CA SER A 834 -30.17 26.82 21.16
C SER A 834 -29.38 26.94 22.46
N HIS A 835 -29.14 25.81 23.16
CA HIS A 835 -28.54 25.81 24.50
C HIS A 835 -27.04 25.48 24.51
N GLY A 836 -26.45 25.11 23.38
CA GLY A 836 -25.06 24.68 23.30
C GLY A 836 -24.84 23.33 24.01
N TYR A 837 -23.79 23.25 24.83
CA TYR A 837 -23.38 22.01 25.49
C TYR A 837 -24.43 21.46 26.47
N LEU A 838 -24.67 20.16 26.36
CA LEU A 838 -25.48 19.36 27.27
C LEU A 838 -24.67 18.15 27.73
N GLU A 839 -24.73 17.87 29.02
CA GLU A 839 -24.14 16.69 29.62
C GLU A 839 -24.90 15.43 29.19
N GLY A 840 -24.17 14.37 28.81
CA GLY A 840 -24.76 13.08 28.44
C GLY A 840 -25.33 12.99 27.02
N GLU A 841 -25.97 11.85 26.78
CA GLU A 841 -26.53 11.47 25.48
C GLU A 841 -27.99 11.92 25.35
N HIS A 842 -28.22 12.94 24.53
CA HIS A 842 -29.52 13.52 24.25
C HIS A 842 -29.66 13.70 22.74
N PHE A 843 -30.51 12.90 22.09
CA PHE A 843 -30.85 13.12 20.67
C PHE A 843 -31.88 14.24 20.48
N GLU A 844 -32.66 14.55 21.52
CA GLU A 844 -33.56 15.69 21.59
C GLU A 844 -33.19 16.53 22.83
N CYS A 845 -33.20 17.85 22.70
CA CYS A 845 -32.85 18.74 23.81
C CYS A 845 -33.90 18.65 24.94
N PRO A 846 -33.51 18.35 26.19
CA PRO A 846 -34.44 18.32 27.32
C PRO A 846 -34.83 19.71 27.84
N ARG A 847 -34.15 20.78 27.38
CA ARG A 847 -34.34 22.16 27.85
C ARG A 847 -35.16 23.03 26.90
N CYS A 848 -35.30 22.66 25.63
CA CYS A 848 -36.06 23.45 24.66
C CYS A 848 -37.56 23.29 24.85
N THR A 849 -38.28 24.41 24.91
CA THR A 849 -39.75 24.41 24.89
C THR A 849 -40.31 23.72 23.64
N ILE A 850 -39.67 23.96 22.49
CA ILE A 850 -39.93 23.23 21.24
C ILE A 850 -38.78 22.26 21.03
N LYS A 851 -39.06 20.96 21.06
CA LYS A 851 -38.04 19.90 20.89
C LYS A 851 -37.14 20.15 19.68
N GLN A 852 -35.84 20.25 19.93
CA GLN A 852 -34.82 20.41 18.90
C GLN A 852 -33.91 19.17 18.84
N PRO A 853 -33.52 18.72 17.64
CA PRO A 853 -32.54 17.65 17.51
C PRO A 853 -31.18 18.12 18.03
N CYS A 854 -30.47 17.22 18.69
CA CYS A 854 -29.13 17.47 19.23
C CYS A 854 -28.08 16.61 18.51
N GLU A 855 -26.89 17.17 18.35
CA GLU A 855 -25.73 16.43 17.87
C GLU A 855 -25.12 15.71 19.06
N VAL A 856 -25.08 14.37 19.04
CA VAL A 856 -24.48 13.58 20.12
C VAL A 856 -23.02 13.35 19.77
N TYR A 857 -22.07 13.80 20.57
CA TYR A 857 -20.65 13.64 20.34
C TYR A 857 -20.08 12.50 21.18
N SER A 858 -19.26 11.67 20.54
CA SER A 858 -18.43 10.67 21.23
C SER A 858 -17.21 10.31 20.38
N ARG A 859 -16.14 9.84 21.02
CA ARG A 859 -15.02 9.20 20.32
C ARG A 859 -15.33 7.71 20.17
N VAL A 860 -15.45 7.26 18.92
CA VAL A 860 -15.67 5.84 18.64
C VAL A 860 -14.35 5.11 18.40
N VAL A 861 -13.49 5.64 17.52
CA VAL A 861 -12.24 4.98 17.10
C VAL A 861 -10.94 5.75 17.37
N GLY A 862 -11.03 7.05 17.67
CA GLY A 862 -9.83 7.85 17.96
C GLY A 862 -9.98 9.37 17.98
N TYR A 863 -11.04 9.92 17.42
CA TYR A 863 -11.31 11.36 17.47
C TYR A 863 -12.80 11.62 17.74
N LEU A 864 -13.12 12.84 18.15
CA LEU A 864 -14.48 13.26 18.48
C LEU A 864 -15.23 13.67 17.21
N ARG A 865 -16.46 13.17 17.06
CA ARG A 865 -17.37 13.51 15.96
C ARG A 865 -18.82 13.27 16.39
N PRO A 866 -19.82 13.95 15.81
CA PRO A 866 -21.21 13.57 15.99
C PRO A 866 -21.43 12.10 15.64
N VAL A 867 -22.14 11.37 16.49
CA VAL A 867 -22.38 9.93 16.36
C VAL A 867 -23.10 9.62 15.05
N GLN A 868 -24.02 10.51 14.66
CA GLN A 868 -24.80 10.44 13.42
C GLN A 868 -23.93 10.49 12.15
N GLN A 869 -22.71 11.02 12.23
CA GLN A 869 -21.79 11.12 11.09
C GLN A 869 -20.81 9.94 10.97
N TRP A 870 -20.82 9.00 11.91
CA TRP A 870 -20.05 7.75 11.75
C TRP A 870 -20.72 6.83 10.74
N ASN A 871 -19.95 5.88 10.18
CA ASN A 871 -20.53 4.81 9.36
C ASN A 871 -21.45 3.88 10.19
N PHE A 872 -22.32 3.13 9.52
CA PHE A 872 -23.30 2.26 10.19
C PHE A 872 -22.70 1.28 11.20
N GLY A 873 -21.54 0.68 10.91
CA GLY A 873 -20.90 -0.23 11.86
C GLY A 873 -20.42 0.47 13.12
N LYS A 874 -19.90 1.69 13.01
CA LYS A 874 -19.48 2.49 14.17
C LYS A 874 -20.65 3.10 14.94
N GLN A 875 -21.77 3.40 14.28
CA GLN A 875 -23.03 3.70 14.97
C GLN A 875 -23.55 2.48 15.76
N GLN A 876 -23.49 1.28 15.18
CA GLN A 876 -23.89 0.05 15.86
C GLN A 876 -22.96 -0.28 17.04
N GLU A 877 -21.64 -0.13 16.86
CA GLU A 877 -20.66 -0.28 17.94
C GLU A 877 -20.94 0.68 19.10
N PHE A 878 -21.24 1.95 18.81
CA PHE A 878 -21.63 2.92 19.83
C PHE A 878 -22.91 2.49 20.55
N LYS A 879 -23.92 2.03 19.81
CA LYS A 879 -25.20 1.58 20.38
C LYS A 879 -25.07 0.39 21.33
N GLU A 880 -24.17 -0.55 21.03
CA GLU A 880 -23.95 -1.74 21.88
C GLU A 880 -23.02 -1.47 23.06
N ARG A 881 -22.32 -0.34 23.05
CA ARG A 881 -21.29 -0.01 24.02
C ARG A 881 -21.84 0.05 25.45
N LYS A 882 -21.14 -0.61 26.37
CA LYS A 882 -21.29 -0.39 27.80
C LYS A 882 -20.32 0.69 28.25
N THR A 883 -20.82 1.74 28.89
CA THR A 883 -19.98 2.83 29.39
C THR A 883 -19.39 2.46 30.74
N PHE A 884 -18.15 2.92 30.98
CA PHE A 884 -17.46 2.68 32.24
C PHE A 884 -18.04 3.54 33.36
N LYS A 885 -18.15 2.95 34.56
CA LYS A 885 -18.58 3.64 35.77
C LYS A 885 -17.39 3.96 36.66
N ILE A 886 -17.23 5.23 37.03
CA ILE A 886 -16.20 5.65 37.97
C ILE A 886 -16.73 5.45 39.38
N ARG A 887 -16.27 4.39 40.07
CA ARG A 887 -16.70 4.11 41.45
C ARG A 887 -15.73 4.78 42.43
N LYS A 888 -16.23 5.67 43.31
CA LYS A 888 -15.39 6.40 44.29
C LYS A 888 -14.51 5.48 45.15
N LEU A 889 -15.03 4.31 45.55
CA LEU A 889 -14.29 3.31 46.33
C LEU A 889 -13.05 2.77 45.60
N GLU A 890 -13.12 2.66 44.27
CA GLU A 890 -12.01 2.20 43.44
C GLU A 890 -10.92 3.27 43.30
N LEU A 891 -11.20 4.54 43.59
CA LEU A 891 -10.17 5.59 43.64
C LEU A 891 -9.48 5.69 45.00
N ILE A 892 -10.07 5.10 46.05
CA ILE A 892 -9.58 5.16 47.43
C ILE A 892 -8.71 3.93 47.79
N LYS A 893 -9.02 2.74 47.27
CA LYS A 893 -8.26 1.52 47.58
C LYS A 893 -6.90 1.50 46.90
N THR A 894 -5.83 1.57 47.69
CA THR A 894 -4.41 1.57 47.31
C THR A 894 -3.97 0.26 46.67
#